data_AF-A0A7C8KIY5-F1
#
_entry.id   AF-A0A7C8KIY5-F1
#
_cell.length_a   1.000
_cell.length_b   1.000
_cell.length_c   1.000
_cell.angle_alpha   90.00
_cell.angle_beta   90.00
_cell.angle_gamma   90.00
#
_symmetry.space_group_name_H-M   'P 1'
#
loop_
_entity.id
_entity.type
_entity.pdbx_description
1 polymer ?
#
loop_
_entity_poly.entity_id
_entity_poly.type
_entity_poly.pdbx_seq_one_letter_code
_entity_poly.pdbx_strand_id
1 'polypeptide(L)'
;MLQPSNSALSFAEVGAVSLDSRRQSQDLEQEPLWPRGWRPWTCLVGCFFLMFNSWGIVNGYGTYLSYYKESLLVDYTIVHFNVIGATQCFFILFLSFIAGRLLDANYSRWLLVGGSILLALGMFTLSICNGSGYRGDGEYMYTWVAQGLVSGLGMACFFVSSSQIAATWFKRKKGFAIGVVASGASVSGLVYPTMLRYLIDVIGFNHSVQIVSSLIAITCIVSIFLAVPNPDHHFRRPSNWLATKTWIDKDAFKDPAFCWFTAAISWMFFGFYCVFFNLEEWSAEVGVGYKGLEPPVSGMHALRTYWLLAMMNGSSTIGRLSSSYLCDHFGALNVHAGVTLVSSFLCLFLWTFASNLGSALAFVIIFGAFSGAVIGLPPASMAAILGPHPTQQGKLGQWTGMMYTISSFFALTGPIISSHLVVKFDKYLTPTEQLPKHSPKKSREKRPTVATPQPHDMTTYTGQPLDRANLDTLLRRRMFYAQAFDIYGGVSGLFDYGPPGCALQANIVDTWRKHFILEEDMLEVDCTMLTPHDVLKTSGHVDKFSDWMCKDPKTGEIFRADHLVEEVLEARLKGDKQARHLESGAAVEETAKDIEGSEDKKKRKKKVKDIKVVKLEDSVVQEYEETLAKIDNYDGNDLGEIIIKHHIKNPGTGGDLEPPVAFNLMFGTSIGPSSNLPGYLRPETAQGQFLNFQKLLGFNNEKMPFASASIGKSFRNEISPRQGLLRVREFLMAEIEHFVDPENKSHPRFSEVADTVTLNFLPKEVQQAGKTTTVRKTIGEAVREGMVDNETLGYFLARINLFLKKIGVDENKVRFRQHMENEMAHYASDCWDAELQTSYGWIECVGCADRSAYDLSVHQKKTGQFLGVRETLKEPRVIEEYEVDINKKVLGPKFKKDAKAVEERLAECSNQKEREAWSETLKNGQSISVLVEGLGKLEIGSDLVTVEKRKRTESVREYTPNVIEPSFGIGRILYSLMEHVFWTRPEDADRAVLSFPPTIAPTKVLLVPLSNNVAFNPLVNSISSKIRKLGISSRVDSSGATIGKRYSRNDELGTPFGITIDFQSVKDDTITLRERDTTKQVRGSVDEVLAHLKALVEGHETWEETLTKLPIFTGQDVEE
;
A
#
# COMPACT_ATOMS: atom_id res chain seq x y z
N MET A 1 39.25 41.68 45.24
CA MET A 1 40.29 40.67 45.53
C MET A 1 39.68 39.58 46.38
N LEU A 2 39.66 38.37 45.81
CA LEU A 2 39.73 37.01 46.39
C LEU A 2 39.02 36.66 47.72
N GLN A 3 38.10 35.69 47.60
CA GLN A 3 37.47 34.78 48.57
C GLN A 3 38.44 34.14 49.60
N PRO A 4 37.99 33.54 50.73
CA PRO A 4 36.93 32.51 50.78
C PRO A 4 35.99 32.49 52.00
N SER A 5 34.83 31.83 51.89
CA SER A 5 33.87 31.61 52.98
C SER A 5 33.55 30.14 53.19
N ASN A 6 33.90 29.63 54.37
CA ASN A 6 33.32 28.45 55.01
C ASN A 6 33.24 28.76 56.51
N SER A 7 32.04 28.70 57.10
CA SER A 7 31.87 28.31 58.51
C SER A 7 30.40 28.04 58.82
N ALA A 8 30.21 27.05 59.68
CA ALA A 8 28.94 26.51 60.12
C ALA A 8 28.36 27.26 61.33
N LEU A 9 27.02 27.27 61.38
CA LEU A 9 26.11 27.25 62.54
C LEU A 9 26.30 28.29 63.68
N SER A 10 25.23 29.07 63.93
CA SER A 10 24.72 29.20 65.31
C SER A 10 23.20 29.39 65.36
N PHE A 11 22.59 28.61 66.25
CA PHE A 11 21.25 28.77 66.79
C PHE A 11 21.21 30.04 67.65
N ALA A 12 20.54 31.12 67.20
CA ALA A 12 20.04 32.18 68.08
C ALA A 12 19.19 33.20 67.30
N GLU A 13 18.02 32.80 66.81
CA GLU A 13 16.95 33.76 66.50
C GLU A 13 15.56 33.08 66.70
N VAL A 14 15.45 32.36 67.82
CA VAL A 14 14.18 31.90 68.38
C VAL A 14 13.73 33.00 69.35
N GLY A 15 12.99 33.99 68.86
CA GLY A 15 12.68 35.17 69.68
C GLY A 15 11.50 36.02 69.24
N ALA A 16 10.57 35.51 68.41
CA ALA A 16 9.27 36.14 68.17
C ALA A 16 8.28 35.15 67.56
N VAL A 17 8.10 33.99 68.20
CA VAL A 17 6.95 33.11 67.92
C VAL A 17 5.73 33.82 68.51
N SER A 18 5.04 34.62 67.70
CA SER A 18 3.87 35.39 68.13
C SER A 18 2.81 34.42 68.70
N LEU A 19 2.15 34.84 69.77
CA LEU A 19 1.07 34.10 70.45
C LEU A 19 -0.03 33.58 69.50
N ASP A 20 -0.16 34.16 68.30
CA ASP A 20 -1.07 33.75 67.23
C ASP A 20 -0.73 32.36 66.67
N SER A 21 0.56 32.04 66.50
CA SER A 21 0.99 30.74 65.95
C SER A 21 0.72 29.56 66.90
N ARG A 22 0.79 29.78 68.23
CA ARG A 22 0.45 28.76 69.25
C ARG A 22 -1.05 28.60 69.48
N ARG A 23 -1.84 29.68 69.35
CA ARG A 23 -3.32 29.59 69.37
C ARG A 23 -3.85 28.86 68.13
N GLN A 24 -3.25 29.10 66.97
CA GLN A 24 -3.69 28.48 65.71
C GLN A 24 -3.28 27.00 65.57
N SER A 25 -2.14 26.59 66.13
CA SER A 25 -1.81 25.16 66.25
C SER A 25 -2.82 24.43 67.14
N GLN A 26 -3.33 25.10 68.19
CA GLN A 26 -4.40 24.56 69.05
C GLN A 26 -5.77 24.53 68.33
N ASP A 27 -6.11 25.51 67.50
CA ASP A 27 -7.37 25.52 66.73
C ASP A 27 -7.41 24.45 65.63
N LEU A 28 -6.28 24.17 64.96
CA LEU A 28 -6.14 23.06 64.01
C LEU A 28 -6.10 21.68 64.70
N GLU A 29 -5.62 21.61 65.95
CA GLU A 29 -5.70 20.40 66.79
C GLU A 29 -7.13 20.10 67.27
N GLN A 30 -7.97 21.13 67.46
CA GLN A 30 -9.38 20.99 67.86
C GLN A 30 -10.33 20.56 66.74
N GLU A 31 -9.97 20.74 65.47
CA GLU A 31 -10.78 20.25 64.35
C GLU A 31 -10.78 18.71 64.25
N PRO A 32 -11.97 18.08 64.04
CA PRO A 32 -12.05 16.63 63.95
C PRO A 32 -11.29 16.11 62.74
N LEU A 33 -10.65 14.95 62.88
CA LEU A 33 -9.83 14.32 61.83
C LEU A 33 -10.62 14.15 60.52
N TRP A 34 -11.91 13.86 60.64
CA TRP A 34 -12.88 13.81 59.55
C TRP A 34 -14.07 14.74 59.86
N PRO A 35 -14.65 15.42 58.86
CA PRO A 35 -15.78 16.29 59.09
C PRO A 35 -17.01 15.48 59.55
N ARG A 36 -17.78 16.06 60.49
CA ARG A 36 -18.96 15.42 61.09
C ARG A 36 -20.22 15.74 60.27
N GLY A 37 -21.15 14.79 60.17
CA GLY A 37 -22.42 14.94 59.43
C GLY A 37 -22.34 14.47 57.97
N TRP A 38 -23.49 14.44 57.28
CA TRP A 38 -23.62 13.82 55.95
C TRP A 38 -23.24 14.73 54.76
N ARG A 39 -23.38 16.06 54.92
CA ARG A 39 -23.13 17.06 53.85
C ARG A 39 -21.72 17.04 53.24
N PRO A 40 -20.62 16.90 54.02
CA PRO A 40 -19.27 16.80 53.47
C PRO A 40 -19.10 15.58 52.54
N TRP A 41 -19.72 14.45 52.89
CA TRP A 41 -19.63 13.20 52.13
C TRP A 41 -20.47 13.25 50.85
N THR A 42 -21.66 13.84 50.90
CA THR A 42 -22.44 14.09 49.68
C THR A 42 -21.75 15.10 48.77
N CYS A 43 -21.11 16.12 49.33
CA CYS A 43 -20.27 17.04 48.57
C CYS A 43 -19.10 16.33 47.90
N LEU A 44 -18.46 15.38 48.59
CA LEU A 44 -17.38 14.59 48.03
C LEU A 44 -17.84 13.77 46.80
N VAL A 45 -19.04 13.17 46.86
CA VAL A 45 -19.66 12.47 45.72
C VAL A 45 -19.98 13.44 44.57
N GLY A 46 -20.51 14.62 44.88
CA GLY A 46 -20.76 15.66 43.88
C GLY A 46 -19.48 16.08 43.17
N CYS A 47 -18.40 16.31 43.92
CA CYS A 47 -17.09 16.64 43.39
C CYS A 47 -16.45 15.49 42.60
N PHE A 48 -16.64 14.24 43.02
CA PHE A 48 -16.22 13.06 42.26
C PHE A 48 -16.83 13.06 40.86
N PHE A 49 -18.14 13.30 40.72
CA PHE A 49 -18.80 13.37 39.41
C PHE A 49 -18.37 14.59 38.56
N LEU A 50 -18.00 15.71 39.19
CA LEU A 50 -17.39 16.84 38.47
C LEU A 50 -16.03 16.45 37.86
N MET A 51 -15.22 15.69 38.59
CA MET A 51 -13.95 15.19 38.08
C MET A 51 -14.14 14.08 37.03
N PHE A 52 -15.16 13.22 37.23
CA PHE A 52 -15.60 12.20 36.29
C PHE A 52 -15.97 12.81 34.92
N ASN A 53 -16.66 13.97 34.92
CA ASN A 53 -17.06 14.66 33.70
C ASN A 53 -16.05 15.68 33.16
N SER A 54 -14.87 15.82 33.78
CA SER A 54 -13.79 16.63 33.23
C SER A 54 -12.68 15.76 32.68
N TRP A 55 -11.62 15.52 33.47
CA TRP A 55 -10.48 14.73 33.02
C TRP A 55 -10.81 13.28 32.68
N GLY A 56 -11.97 12.77 33.09
CA GLY A 56 -12.45 11.48 32.67
C GLY A 56 -12.61 11.31 31.16
N ILE A 57 -13.16 12.32 30.48
CA ILE A 57 -13.33 12.30 29.02
C ILE A 57 -11.97 12.37 28.34
N VAL A 58 -11.06 13.20 28.86
CA VAL A 58 -9.70 13.35 28.32
C VAL A 58 -8.88 12.06 28.49
N ASN A 59 -9.01 11.39 29.64
CA ASN A 59 -8.33 10.11 29.89
C ASN A 59 -8.83 8.97 28.98
N GLY A 60 -10.04 9.11 28.42
CA GLY A 60 -10.61 8.19 27.45
C GLY A 60 -10.41 8.63 25.99
N TYR A 61 -9.69 9.72 25.73
CA TYR A 61 -9.59 10.32 24.39
C TYR A 61 -8.94 9.39 23.36
N GLY A 62 -7.98 8.55 23.77
CA GLY A 62 -7.32 7.57 22.88
C GLY A 62 -8.31 6.67 22.13
N THR A 63 -9.43 6.31 22.76
CA THR A 63 -10.48 5.48 22.15
C THR A 63 -11.28 6.27 21.09
N TYR A 64 -11.56 7.56 21.33
CA TYR A 64 -12.15 8.44 20.33
C TYR A 64 -11.20 8.63 19.15
N LEU A 65 -9.91 8.87 19.42
CA LEU A 65 -8.88 9.02 18.41
C LEU A 65 -8.76 7.79 17.51
N SER A 66 -8.72 6.58 18.09
CA SER A 66 -8.63 5.34 17.32
C SER A 66 -9.84 5.20 16.39
N TYR A 67 -11.05 5.47 16.89
CA TYR A 67 -12.26 5.47 16.07
C TYR A 67 -12.24 6.54 14.97
N TYR A 68 -11.76 7.75 15.28
CA TYR A 68 -11.65 8.83 14.30
C TYR A 68 -10.72 8.46 13.15
N LYS A 69 -9.55 7.90 13.45
CA LYS A 69 -8.58 7.46 12.45
C LYS A 69 -9.12 6.34 11.57
N GLU A 70 -9.82 5.37 12.15
CA GLU A 70 -10.25 4.15 11.43
C GLU A 70 -11.51 4.34 10.60
N SER A 71 -12.47 5.07 11.18
CA SER A 71 -13.85 5.10 10.68
C SER A 71 -14.24 6.48 10.20
N LEU A 72 -14.04 7.52 11.00
CA LEU A 72 -14.74 8.78 10.81
C LEU A 72 -14.00 9.80 9.93
N LEU A 73 -12.68 9.93 10.10
CA LEU A 73 -11.82 10.99 9.54
C LEU A 73 -10.61 10.39 8.82
N VAL A 74 -10.85 9.45 7.89
CA VAL A 74 -9.83 8.56 7.30
C VAL A 74 -8.70 9.30 6.56
N ASP A 75 -8.97 10.50 6.03
CA ASP A 75 -7.98 11.31 5.28
C ASP A 75 -7.08 12.17 6.19
N TYR A 76 -7.31 12.17 7.51
CA TYR A 76 -6.59 13.02 8.45
C TYR A 76 -5.46 12.29 9.18
N THR A 77 -4.36 13.00 9.40
CA THR A 77 -3.18 12.45 10.11
C THR A 77 -3.36 12.48 11.62
N ILE A 78 -2.53 11.71 12.35
CA ILE A 78 -2.54 11.71 13.81
C ILE A 78 -2.29 13.08 14.46
N VAL A 79 -1.63 14.00 13.76
CA VAL A 79 -1.48 15.39 14.21
C VAL A 79 -2.84 16.06 14.38
N HIS A 80 -3.76 15.86 13.44
CA HIS A 80 -5.11 16.42 13.50
C HIS A 80 -5.89 15.86 14.68
N PHE A 81 -5.81 14.56 14.93
CA PHE A 81 -6.48 13.95 16.09
C PHE A 81 -5.86 14.42 17.41
N ASN A 82 -4.54 14.53 17.52
CA ASN A 82 -3.92 15.05 18.74
C ASN A 82 -4.21 16.55 18.94
N VAL A 83 -4.46 17.33 17.88
CA VAL A 83 -4.94 18.72 18.01
C VAL A 83 -6.30 18.78 18.71
N ILE A 84 -7.25 17.88 18.38
CA ILE A 84 -8.56 17.84 19.06
C ILE A 84 -8.40 17.61 20.56
N GLY A 85 -7.72 16.52 20.97
CA GLY A 85 -7.49 16.20 22.37
C GLY A 85 -6.64 17.26 23.11
N ALA A 86 -5.60 17.79 22.46
CA ALA A 86 -4.74 18.81 23.05
C ALA A 86 -5.47 20.14 23.22
N THR A 87 -6.42 20.47 22.34
CA THR A 87 -7.30 21.63 22.48
C THR A 87 -8.22 21.46 23.70
N GLN A 88 -8.75 20.26 23.96
CA GLN A 88 -9.53 20.00 25.19
C GLN A 88 -8.69 20.26 26.44
N CYS A 89 -7.49 19.68 26.51
CA CYS A 89 -6.55 19.89 27.61
C CYS A 89 -6.22 21.37 27.79
N PHE A 90 -5.97 22.08 26.69
CA PHE A 90 -5.68 23.50 26.70
C PHE A 90 -6.80 24.31 27.36
N PHE A 91 -8.05 24.16 26.92
CA PHE A 91 -9.14 24.97 27.49
C PHE A 91 -9.45 24.63 28.95
N ILE A 92 -9.37 23.35 29.33
CA ILE A 92 -9.52 22.92 30.73
C ILE A 92 -8.53 23.67 31.63
N LEU A 93 -7.26 23.72 31.20
CA LEU A 93 -6.17 24.31 31.98
C LEU A 93 -6.09 25.83 31.86
N PHE A 94 -6.27 26.38 30.66
CA PHE A 94 -6.13 27.81 30.37
C PHE A 94 -7.20 28.64 31.08
N LEU A 95 -8.44 28.16 31.18
CA LEU A 95 -9.51 28.87 31.87
C LEU A 95 -9.52 28.62 33.38
N SER A 96 -8.57 27.85 33.91
CA SER A 96 -8.49 27.52 35.33
C SER A 96 -8.26 28.76 36.21
N PHE A 97 -7.59 29.83 35.73
CA PHE A 97 -7.48 31.06 36.53
C PHE A 97 -8.82 31.78 36.71
N ILE A 98 -9.71 31.71 35.71
CA ILE A 98 -11.07 32.28 35.79
C ILE A 98 -11.89 31.44 36.76
N ALA A 99 -11.91 30.12 36.57
CA ALA A 99 -12.65 29.22 37.43
C ALA A 99 -12.19 29.31 38.88
N GLY A 100 -10.88 29.22 39.12
CA GLY A 100 -10.26 29.35 40.42
C GLY A 100 -10.62 30.66 41.13
N ARG A 101 -10.59 31.78 40.41
CA ARG A 101 -10.92 33.08 41.00
C ARG A 101 -12.40 33.24 41.32
N LEU A 102 -13.29 32.73 40.47
CA LEU A 102 -14.74 32.74 40.69
C LEU A 102 -15.13 31.86 41.89
N LEU A 103 -14.45 30.71 42.05
CA LEU A 103 -14.63 29.84 43.21
C LEU A 103 -14.24 30.52 44.52
N ASP A 104 -13.08 31.19 44.56
CA ASP A 104 -12.64 31.97 45.74
C ASP A 104 -13.66 33.05 46.12
N ALA A 105 -14.50 33.53 45.19
CA ALA A 105 -15.55 34.53 45.42
C ALA A 105 -16.96 33.95 45.68
N ASN A 106 -17.09 32.63 45.79
CA ASN A 106 -18.35 31.88 45.99
C ASN A 106 -19.31 31.86 44.79
N TYR A 107 -18.79 31.84 43.56
CA TYR A 107 -19.59 31.69 42.33
C TYR A 107 -19.61 30.25 41.79
N SER A 108 -19.40 29.26 42.65
CA SER A 108 -19.32 27.84 42.27
C SER A 108 -20.55 27.38 41.49
N ARG A 109 -21.77 27.65 41.96
CA ARG A 109 -23.02 27.18 41.30
C ARG A 109 -23.18 27.66 39.86
N TRP A 110 -22.95 28.95 39.60
CA TRP A 110 -23.05 29.52 38.26
C TRP A 110 -22.06 28.88 37.29
N LEU A 111 -20.86 28.63 37.79
CA LEU A 111 -19.80 27.97 37.05
C LEU A 111 -20.14 26.50 36.74
N LEU A 112 -20.72 25.77 37.70
CA LEU A 112 -21.18 24.39 37.48
C LEU A 112 -22.34 24.31 36.47
N VAL A 113 -23.32 25.22 36.55
CA VAL A 113 -24.45 25.26 35.60
C VAL A 113 -23.95 25.56 34.17
N GLY A 114 -23.11 26.59 34.02
CA GLY A 114 -22.54 26.96 32.73
C GLY A 114 -21.72 25.82 32.11
N GLY A 115 -20.85 25.19 32.91
CA GLY A 115 -20.06 24.04 32.48
C GLY A 115 -20.91 22.85 32.04
N SER A 116 -22.01 22.59 32.76
CA SER A 116 -22.90 21.44 32.49
C SER A 116 -23.62 21.60 31.15
N ILE A 117 -24.09 22.81 30.86
CA ILE A 117 -24.74 23.12 29.58
C ILE A 117 -23.73 22.97 28.44
N LEU A 118 -22.54 23.57 28.57
CA LEU A 118 -21.52 23.54 27.52
C LEU A 118 -21.01 22.12 27.25
N LEU A 119 -20.75 21.32 28.29
CA LEU A 119 -20.24 19.98 28.11
C LEU A 119 -21.30 19.05 27.47
N ALA A 120 -22.53 19.08 27.98
CA ALA A 120 -23.61 18.28 27.41
C ALA A 120 -23.89 18.68 25.96
N LEU A 121 -23.87 20.00 25.66
CA LEU A 121 -24.02 20.50 24.31
C LEU A 121 -22.87 20.03 23.40
N GLY A 122 -21.61 20.17 23.82
CA GLY A 122 -20.45 19.77 23.02
C GLY A 122 -20.42 18.27 22.71
N MET A 123 -20.77 17.43 23.69
CA MET A 123 -20.85 15.98 23.47
C MET A 123 -22.09 15.59 22.66
N PHE A 124 -23.21 16.28 22.82
CA PHE A 124 -24.40 16.02 22.00
C PHE A 124 -24.19 16.45 20.55
N THR A 125 -23.60 17.62 20.30
CA THR A 125 -23.30 18.08 18.94
C THR A 125 -22.28 17.19 18.25
N LEU A 126 -21.31 16.62 18.99
CA LEU A 126 -20.40 15.61 18.46
C LEU A 126 -21.13 14.41 17.82
N SER A 127 -22.30 14.01 18.35
CA SER A 127 -23.11 12.95 17.75
C SER A 127 -23.74 13.34 16.40
N ILE A 128 -23.82 14.64 16.10
CA ILE A 128 -24.46 15.20 14.90
C ILE A 128 -23.40 15.58 13.86
N CYS A 129 -22.18 15.92 14.32
CA CYS A 129 -21.06 16.32 13.45
C CYS A 129 -20.56 15.21 12.51
N ASN A 130 -21.05 13.98 12.65
CA ASN A 130 -20.58 12.78 11.96
C ASN A 130 -21.51 12.27 10.85
N GLY A 131 -22.44 13.11 10.37
CA GLY A 131 -23.37 12.72 9.30
C GLY A 131 -24.19 11.47 9.65
N SER A 132 -24.27 10.50 8.73
CA SER A 132 -24.96 9.22 8.92
C SER A 132 -24.22 8.20 9.78
N GLY A 133 -22.97 8.49 10.18
CA GLY A 133 -22.14 7.57 10.98
C GLY A 133 -21.48 6.44 10.19
N TYR A 134 -21.41 6.55 8.84
CA TYR A 134 -20.66 5.63 7.99
C TYR A 134 -19.20 6.07 7.82
N ARG A 135 -18.37 5.15 7.28
CA ARG A 135 -16.93 5.36 7.15
C ARG A 135 -16.62 6.52 6.18
N GLY A 136 -15.93 7.55 6.67
CA GLY A 136 -15.54 8.73 5.90
C GLY A 136 -16.55 9.89 5.90
N ASP A 137 -17.67 9.79 6.63
CA ASP A 137 -18.72 10.83 6.69
C ASP A 137 -18.39 12.00 7.65
N GLY A 138 -17.28 11.93 8.37
CA GLY A 138 -16.95 12.90 9.41
C GLY A 138 -16.31 14.18 8.91
N GLU A 139 -16.72 15.30 9.49
CA GLU A 139 -16.15 16.61 9.20
C GLU A 139 -15.21 17.05 10.33
N TYR A 140 -13.90 17.08 10.05
CA TYR A 140 -12.87 17.37 11.06
C TYR A 140 -13.12 18.66 11.83
N MET A 141 -13.52 19.73 11.12
CA MET A 141 -13.72 21.04 11.75
C MET A 141 -14.86 21.00 12.77
N TYR A 142 -15.97 20.32 12.47
CA TYR A 142 -17.09 20.21 13.39
C TYR A 142 -16.76 19.32 14.59
N THR A 143 -16.05 18.22 14.37
CA THR A 143 -15.54 17.35 15.45
C THR A 143 -14.59 18.12 16.37
N TRP A 144 -13.68 18.92 15.82
CA TRP A 144 -12.77 19.78 16.58
C TRP A 144 -13.51 20.85 17.38
N VAL A 145 -14.52 21.51 16.79
CA VAL A 145 -15.33 22.50 17.50
C VAL A 145 -16.15 21.85 18.62
N ALA A 146 -16.83 20.74 18.36
CA ALA A 146 -17.73 20.10 19.33
C ALA A 146 -16.94 19.48 20.51
N GLN A 147 -15.95 18.64 20.21
CA GLN A 147 -15.19 17.94 21.23
C GLN A 147 -14.01 18.76 21.74
N GLY A 148 -13.19 19.32 20.85
CA GLY A 148 -11.98 20.09 21.19
C GLY A 148 -12.29 21.38 21.95
N LEU A 149 -13.12 22.24 21.36
CA LEU A 149 -13.44 23.57 21.90
C LEU A 149 -14.60 23.53 22.90
N VAL A 150 -15.83 23.20 22.48
CA VAL A 150 -17.04 23.37 23.29
C VAL A 150 -17.02 22.47 24.53
N SER A 151 -16.69 21.18 24.36
CA SER A 151 -16.56 20.28 25.50
C SER A 151 -15.38 20.67 26.41
N GLY A 152 -14.27 21.15 25.83
CA GLY A 152 -13.13 21.71 26.59
C GLY A 152 -13.52 22.90 27.48
N LEU A 153 -14.30 23.85 26.94
CA LEU A 153 -14.85 24.99 27.68
C LEU A 153 -15.76 24.54 28.84
N GLY A 154 -16.62 23.54 28.59
CA GLY A 154 -17.48 22.98 29.64
C GLY A 154 -16.70 22.30 30.77
N MET A 155 -15.72 21.46 30.42
CA MET A 155 -14.87 20.75 31.38
C MET A 155 -14.00 21.70 32.21
N ALA A 156 -13.60 22.85 31.67
CA ALA A 156 -12.83 23.86 32.40
C ALA A 156 -13.53 24.38 33.66
N CYS A 157 -14.86 24.41 33.65
CA CYS A 157 -15.66 24.77 34.82
C CYS A 157 -15.61 23.70 35.93
N PHE A 158 -15.29 22.46 35.63
CA PHE A 158 -15.37 21.39 36.62
C PHE A 158 -14.03 21.09 37.27
N PHE A 159 -12.94 21.18 36.51
CA PHE A 159 -11.65 20.67 36.94
C PHE A 159 -11.13 21.28 38.25
N VAL A 160 -11.01 22.61 38.32
CA VAL A 160 -10.57 23.27 39.56
C VAL A 160 -11.68 23.20 40.62
N SER A 161 -12.94 23.31 40.20
CA SER A 161 -14.11 23.31 41.10
C SER A 161 -14.22 22.06 41.93
N SER A 162 -14.04 20.88 41.34
CA SER A 162 -14.17 19.61 42.03
C SER A 162 -13.24 19.51 43.24
N SER A 163 -11.97 19.87 43.06
CA SER A 163 -10.95 19.76 44.10
C SER A 163 -11.08 20.88 45.13
N GLN A 164 -11.36 22.11 44.69
CA GLN A 164 -11.47 23.26 45.60
C GLN A 164 -12.70 23.20 46.49
N ILE A 165 -13.86 22.85 45.92
CA ILE A 165 -15.11 22.72 46.70
C ILE A 165 -14.94 21.64 47.78
N ALA A 166 -14.34 20.50 47.43
CA ALA A 166 -14.05 19.44 48.42
C ALA A 166 -13.05 19.93 49.49
N ALA A 167 -12.01 20.67 49.10
CA ALA A 167 -11.00 21.20 50.02
C ALA A 167 -11.57 22.17 51.08
N THR A 168 -12.74 22.78 50.85
CA THR A 168 -13.41 23.64 51.85
C THR A 168 -13.97 22.86 53.05
N TRP A 169 -14.30 21.58 52.86
CA TRP A 169 -14.86 20.70 53.90
C TRP A 169 -13.78 19.89 54.63
N PHE A 170 -12.78 19.39 53.88
CA PHE A 170 -11.75 18.51 54.41
C PHE A 170 -10.46 19.28 54.66
N LYS A 171 -10.29 19.83 55.87
CA LYS A 171 -9.13 20.64 56.24
C LYS A 171 -7.90 19.79 56.62
N ARG A 172 -8.05 18.83 57.55
CA ARG A 172 -6.96 17.94 58.00
C ARG A 172 -6.67 16.76 57.06
N LYS A 173 -7.70 16.25 56.38
CA LYS A 173 -7.62 15.14 55.40
C LYS A 173 -7.76 15.60 53.96
N LYS A 174 -7.26 16.82 53.69
CA LYS A 174 -7.40 17.51 52.40
C LYS A 174 -6.78 16.72 51.25
N GLY A 175 -5.58 16.17 51.45
CA GLY A 175 -4.86 15.40 50.44
C GLY A 175 -5.69 14.18 50.00
N PHE A 176 -6.10 13.35 50.95
CA PHE A 176 -6.92 12.18 50.66
C PHE A 176 -8.27 12.52 50.02
N ALA A 177 -8.98 13.55 50.50
CA ALA A 177 -10.25 13.98 49.91
C ALA A 177 -10.10 14.44 48.46
N ILE A 178 -9.06 15.22 48.15
CA ILE A 178 -8.71 15.59 46.77
C ILE A 178 -8.38 14.36 45.94
N GLY A 179 -7.70 13.36 46.52
CA GLY A 179 -7.43 12.06 45.89
C GLY A 179 -8.68 11.26 45.52
N VAL A 180 -9.66 11.22 46.42
CA VAL A 180 -10.97 10.59 46.16
C VAL A 180 -11.69 11.33 45.04
N VAL A 181 -11.68 12.66 45.02
CA VAL A 181 -12.25 13.43 43.91
C VAL A 181 -11.49 13.14 42.61
N ALA A 182 -10.16 13.15 42.65
CA ALA A 182 -9.32 12.86 41.49
C ALA A 182 -9.61 11.49 40.89
N SER A 183 -9.95 10.47 41.69
CA SER A 183 -10.26 9.13 41.18
C SER A 183 -11.53 9.09 40.31
N GLY A 184 -12.39 10.11 40.36
CA GLY A 184 -13.49 10.26 39.41
C GLY A 184 -13.04 10.25 37.95
N ALA A 185 -11.92 10.91 37.64
CA ALA A 185 -11.38 10.93 36.27
C ALA A 185 -10.82 9.57 35.82
N SER A 186 -10.24 8.78 36.72
CA SER A 186 -9.73 7.44 36.36
C SER A 186 -10.86 6.42 36.23
N VAL A 187 -11.89 6.50 37.07
CA VAL A 187 -13.09 5.66 36.94
C VAL A 187 -13.85 6.00 35.65
N SER A 188 -13.95 7.28 35.30
CA SER A 188 -14.52 7.70 34.02
C SER A 188 -13.73 7.21 32.80
N GLY A 189 -12.39 7.25 32.88
CA GLY A 189 -11.51 6.68 31.85
C GLY A 189 -11.61 5.15 31.70
N LEU A 190 -12.28 4.46 32.62
CA LEU A 190 -12.73 3.08 32.47
C LEU A 190 -14.13 3.02 31.86
N VAL A 191 -15.09 3.79 32.42
CA VAL A 191 -16.50 3.72 32.02
C VAL A 191 -16.75 4.23 30.60
N TYR A 192 -16.29 5.43 30.24
CA TYR A 192 -16.62 6.03 28.95
C TYR A 192 -16.01 5.29 27.75
N PRO A 193 -14.72 4.91 27.74
CA PRO A 193 -14.16 4.09 26.66
C PRO A 193 -14.85 2.75 26.49
N THR A 194 -15.10 2.03 27.59
CA THR A 194 -15.78 0.73 27.55
C THR A 194 -17.21 0.88 27.04
N MET A 195 -17.96 1.85 27.55
CA MET A 195 -19.33 2.12 27.12
C MET A 195 -19.38 2.52 25.63
N LEU A 196 -18.53 3.44 25.20
CA LEU A 196 -18.47 3.90 23.81
C LEU A 196 -18.15 2.74 22.86
N ARG A 197 -17.17 1.89 23.19
CA ARG A 197 -16.76 0.77 22.33
C ARG A 197 -17.90 -0.24 22.12
N TYR A 198 -18.52 -0.71 23.20
CA TYR A 198 -19.59 -1.70 23.10
C TYR A 198 -20.85 -1.13 22.45
N LEU A 199 -21.18 0.13 22.72
CA LEU A 199 -22.34 0.77 22.09
C LEU A 199 -22.11 1.03 20.60
N ILE A 200 -20.89 1.41 20.18
CA ILE A 200 -20.58 1.63 18.76
C ILE A 200 -20.87 0.36 17.95
N ASP A 201 -20.47 -0.81 18.46
CA ASP A 201 -20.66 -2.09 17.78
C ASP A 201 -22.15 -2.48 17.65
N VAL A 202 -23.03 -2.00 18.54
CA VAL A 202 -24.45 -2.41 18.58
C VAL A 202 -25.38 -1.38 17.93
N ILE A 203 -25.17 -0.09 18.18
CA ILE A 203 -26.10 0.99 17.81
C ILE A 203 -25.44 2.16 17.03
N GLY A 204 -24.15 2.02 16.70
CA GLY A 204 -23.39 3.02 15.95
C GLY A 204 -22.92 4.21 16.79
N PHE A 205 -21.97 4.98 16.26
CA PHE A 205 -21.28 6.05 16.98
C PHE A 205 -22.19 7.17 17.48
N ASN A 206 -23.10 7.65 16.63
CA ASN A 206 -23.95 8.81 16.96
C ASN A 206 -24.82 8.53 18.20
N HIS A 207 -25.53 7.40 18.22
CA HIS A 207 -26.34 7.00 19.38
C HIS A 207 -25.48 6.69 20.62
N SER A 208 -24.28 6.12 20.42
CA SER A 208 -23.34 5.85 21.51
C SER A 208 -22.91 7.13 22.23
N VAL A 209 -22.55 8.17 21.47
CA VAL A 209 -22.16 9.47 22.02
C VAL A 209 -23.34 10.20 22.66
N GLN A 210 -24.57 10.03 22.16
CA GLN A 210 -25.78 10.56 22.82
C GLN A 210 -26.02 9.93 24.19
N ILE A 211 -25.78 8.62 24.34
CA ILE A 211 -25.86 7.94 25.64
C ILE A 211 -24.77 8.45 26.58
N VAL A 212 -23.54 8.64 26.09
CA VAL A 212 -22.46 9.29 26.86
C VAL A 212 -22.88 10.70 27.31
N SER A 213 -23.42 11.52 26.40
CA SER A 213 -23.88 12.87 26.71
C SER A 213 -25.03 12.88 27.74
N SER A 214 -25.95 11.92 27.65
CA SER A 214 -27.05 11.78 28.61
C SER A 214 -26.53 11.42 30.01
N LEU A 215 -25.57 10.50 30.11
CA LEU A 215 -24.93 10.15 31.38
C LEU A 215 -24.17 11.35 31.97
N ILE A 216 -23.46 12.12 31.15
CA ILE A 216 -22.81 13.37 31.54
C ILE A 216 -23.84 14.35 32.12
N ALA A 217 -24.96 14.57 31.42
CA ALA A 217 -25.99 15.49 31.87
C ALA A 217 -26.56 15.09 33.24
N ILE A 218 -26.89 13.80 33.43
CA ILE A 218 -27.40 13.27 34.70
C ILE A 218 -26.40 13.48 35.84
N THR A 219 -25.14 13.09 35.63
CA THR A 219 -24.11 13.18 36.67
C THR A 219 -23.74 14.65 36.97
N CYS A 220 -23.76 15.54 35.98
CA CYS A 220 -23.61 16.99 36.17
C CYS A 220 -24.78 17.60 36.97
N ILE A 221 -26.02 17.22 36.67
CA ILE A 221 -27.20 17.66 37.45
C ILE A 221 -27.06 17.27 38.91
N VAL A 222 -26.67 16.01 39.18
CA VAL A 222 -26.39 15.55 40.55
C VAL A 222 -25.30 16.39 41.19
N SER A 223 -24.18 16.65 40.50
CA SER A 223 -23.10 17.48 41.02
C SER A 223 -23.53 18.92 41.35
N ILE A 224 -24.41 19.55 40.57
CA ILE A 224 -24.88 20.93 40.84
C ILE A 224 -25.55 21.02 42.22
N PHE A 225 -26.29 20.00 42.63
CA PHE A 225 -26.96 19.96 43.92
C PHE A 225 -26.04 19.52 45.05
N LEU A 226 -25.13 18.59 44.79
CA LEU A 226 -24.30 17.97 45.83
C LEU A 226 -23.00 18.73 46.12
N ALA A 227 -22.33 19.29 45.09
CA ALA A 227 -21.03 19.96 45.21
C ALA A 227 -21.17 21.39 45.77
N VAL A 228 -21.62 21.50 47.02
CA VAL A 228 -21.82 22.78 47.71
C VAL A 228 -20.62 23.06 48.63
N PRO A 229 -19.92 24.20 48.49
CA PRO A 229 -18.83 24.60 49.39
C PRO A 229 -19.27 24.67 50.86
N ASN A 230 -18.32 24.49 51.78
CA ASN A 230 -18.56 24.68 53.20
C ASN A 230 -19.04 26.12 53.47
N PRO A 231 -20.22 26.32 54.08
CA PRO A 231 -20.73 27.65 54.43
C PRO A 231 -19.78 28.47 55.31
N ASP A 232 -18.97 27.79 56.13
CA ASP A 232 -18.02 28.43 57.06
C ASP A 232 -16.67 28.78 56.41
N HIS A 233 -16.51 28.51 55.10
CA HIS A 233 -15.30 28.86 54.37
C HIS A 233 -15.22 30.37 54.10
N HIS A 234 -14.03 30.95 54.24
CA HIS A 234 -13.83 32.38 54.01
C HIS A 234 -13.70 32.69 52.51
N PHE A 235 -14.74 33.31 51.94
CA PHE A 235 -14.77 33.71 50.52
C PHE A 235 -14.24 35.12 50.29
N ARG A 236 -13.36 35.29 49.31
CA ARG A 236 -12.71 36.55 48.96
C ARG A 236 -13.34 37.19 47.71
N ARG A 237 -14.30 38.09 47.93
CA ARG A 237 -14.94 38.85 46.85
C ARG A 237 -14.10 40.09 46.47
N PRO A 238 -13.82 40.32 45.17
CA PRO A 238 -13.10 41.52 44.75
C PRO A 238 -14.03 42.74 44.75
N SER A 239 -13.48 43.92 45.00
CA SER A 239 -14.23 45.18 44.88
C SER A 239 -14.47 45.62 43.44
N ASN A 240 -13.62 45.17 42.49
CA ASN A 240 -13.75 45.47 41.07
C ASN A 240 -13.34 44.26 40.20
N TRP A 241 -14.26 43.73 39.41
CA TRP A 241 -14.03 42.59 38.51
C TRP A 241 -13.24 42.95 37.24
N LEU A 242 -13.21 44.22 36.86
CA LEU A 242 -12.46 44.71 35.69
C LEU A 242 -10.96 44.92 35.98
N ALA A 243 -10.56 44.94 37.25
CA ALA A 243 -9.16 45.19 37.62
C ALA A 243 -8.28 43.96 37.38
N THR A 244 -7.12 44.13 36.73
CA THR A 244 -6.16 43.04 36.45
C THR A 244 -5.65 42.34 37.70
N LYS A 245 -5.48 43.09 38.81
CA LYS A 245 -5.10 42.54 40.13
C LYS A 245 -6.12 41.57 40.73
N THR A 246 -7.36 41.58 40.24
CA THR A 246 -8.40 40.65 40.68
C THR A 246 -8.14 39.24 40.18
N TRP A 247 -7.57 39.12 38.98
CA TRP A 247 -7.35 37.85 38.29
C TRP A 247 -5.95 37.31 38.50
N ILE A 248 -4.94 38.18 38.55
CA ILE A 248 -3.53 37.81 38.69
C ILE A 248 -2.99 38.26 40.04
N ASP A 249 -2.58 37.30 40.87
CA ASP A 249 -1.87 37.56 42.14
C ASP A 249 -0.37 37.66 41.87
N LYS A 250 0.17 38.88 41.81
CA LYS A 250 1.60 39.10 41.55
C LYS A 250 2.50 38.56 42.66
N ASP A 251 1.99 38.36 43.87
CA ASP A 251 2.79 37.86 44.98
C ASP A 251 3.09 36.36 44.83
N ALA A 252 2.27 35.61 44.09
CA ALA A 252 2.55 34.21 43.77
C ALA A 252 3.88 34.05 43.02
N PHE A 253 4.22 34.97 42.10
CA PHE A 253 5.47 34.92 41.34
C PHE A 253 6.72 35.29 42.15
N LYS A 254 6.54 35.83 43.36
CA LYS A 254 7.65 36.10 44.29
C LYS A 254 7.93 34.89 45.19
N ASP A 255 7.01 33.94 45.27
CA ASP A 255 7.16 32.71 46.04
C ASP A 255 7.97 31.67 45.24
N PRO A 256 9.18 31.28 45.69
CA PRO A 256 10.01 30.32 44.96
C PRO A 256 9.36 28.94 44.83
N ALA A 257 8.59 28.51 45.83
CA ALA A 257 7.93 27.20 45.81
C ALA A 257 6.81 27.19 44.77
N PHE A 258 6.02 28.26 44.66
CA PHE A 258 5.03 28.40 43.59
C PHE A 258 5.68 28.37 42.20
N CYS A 259 6.76 29.12 41.98
CA CYS A 259 7.43 29.21 40.69
C CYS A 259 8.04 27.87 40.25
N TRP A 260 8.79 27.20 41.13
CA TRP A 260 9.39 25.90 40.81
C TRP A 260 8.34 24.81 40.64
N PHE A 261 7.30 24.81 41.46
CA PHE A 261 6.22 23.85 41.33
C PHE A 261 5.45 24.06 40.02
N THR A 262 5.15 25.31 39.65
CA THR A 262 4.51 25.63 38.36
C THR A 262 5.37 25.21 37.17
N ALA A 263 6.68 25.42 37.24
CA ALA A 263 7.60 24.95 36.20
C ALA A 263 7.60 23.41 36.09
N ALA A 264 7.65 22.70 37.22
CA ALA A 264 7.60 21.24 37.26
C ALA A 264 6.28 20.68 36.67
N ILE A 265 5.13 21.26 37.06
CA ILE A 265 3.82 20.88 36.52
C ILE A 265 3.71 21.17 35.03
N SER A 266 4.28 22.28 34.56
CA SER A 266 4.30 22.62 33.13
C SER A 266 5.10 21.60 32.32
N TRP A 267 6.28 21.20 32.81
CA TRP A 267 7.09 20.18 32.14
C TRP A 267 6.45 18.79 32.19
N MET A 268 5.76 18.47 33.28
CA MET A 268 4.96 17.25 33.39
C MET A 268 3.88 17.22 32.29
N PHE A 269 3.06 18.27 32.14
CA PHE A 269 2.01 18.32 31.11
C PHE A 269 2.55 18.28 29.67
N PHE A 270 3.81 18.68 29.44
CA PHE A 270 4.46 18.61 28.13
C PHE A 270 4.61 17.17 27.61
N GLY A 271 4.96 16.21 28.46
CA GLY A 271 5.20 14.82 28.05
C GLY A 271 4.09 13.84 28.41
N PHE A 272 3.32 14.14 29.46
CA PHE A 272 2.47 13.14 30.11
C PHE A 272 1.32 12.63 29.23
N TYR A 273 0.59 13.53 28.56
CA TYR A 273 -0.57 13.13 27.75
C TYR A 273 -0.22 12.50 26.41
N CYS A 274 1.06 12.57 26.00
CA CYS A 274 1.55 11.81 24.85
C CYS A 274 1.36 10.30 25.06
N VAL A 275 1.42 9.81 26.32
CA VAL A 275 1.12 8.41 26.64
C VAL A 275 -0.36 8.13 26.38
N PHE A 276 -1.26 8.86 27.04
CA PHE A 276 -2.70 8.58 27.02
C PHE A 276 -3.32 8.69 25.62
N PHE A 277 -2.85 9.63 24.79
CA PHE A 277 -3.43 9.83 23.45
C PHE A 277 -2.95 8.79 22.44
N ASN A 278 -1.69 8.37 22.55
CA ASN A 278 -1.06 7.51 21.54
C ASN A 278 -0.96 6.04 21.97
N LEU A 279 -1.34 5.67 23.21
CA LEU A 279 -1.17 4.30 23.73
C LEU A 279 -1.84 3.23 22.86
N GLU A 280 -3.08 3.46 22.45
CA GLU A 280 -3.82 2.50 21.61
C GLU A 280 -3.16 2.31 20.25
N GLU A 281 -2.76 3.42 19.61
CA GLU A 281 -2.13 3.39 18.29
C GLU A 281 -0.72 2.81 18.33
N TRP A 282 0.08 3.17 19.33
CA TRP A 282 1.38 2.56 19.61
C TRP A 282 1.26 1.05 19.81
N SER A 283 0.26 0.60 20.58
CA SER A 283 0.08 -0.82 20.86
C SER A 283 -0.25 -1.62 19.60
N ALA A 284 -1.04 -1.04 18.68
CA ALA A 284 -1.34 -1.63 17.39
C ALA A 284 -0.10 -1.69 16.49
N GLU A 285 0.70 -0.62 16.44
CA GLU A 285 1.91 -0.55 15.60
C GLU A 285 3.00 -1.53 16.05
N VAL A 286 3.18 -1.69 17.37
CA VAL A 286 4.16 -2.63 17.94
C VAL A 286 3.66 -4.09 17.89
N GLY A 287 2.39 -4.33 17.53
CA GLY A 287 1.83 -5.67 17.40
C GLY A 287 1.46 -6.34 18.73
N VAL A 288 1.42 -5.58 19.83
CA VAL A 288 0.95 -6.06 21.15
C VAL A 288 -0.56 -5.80 21.35
N GLY A 289 -1.13 -4.95 20.52
CA GLY A 289 -2.55 -4.61 20.46
C GLY A 289 -3.15 -4.96 19.09
N TYR A 290 -4.43 -5.34 19.04
CA TYR A 290 -5.17 -5.50 17.79
C TYR A 290 -6.50 -4.76 17.80
N LYS A 291 -6.98 -4.39 16.61
CA LYS A 291 -8.21 -3.63 16.38
C LYS A 291 -9.24 -4.54 15.72
N GLY A 292 -10.32 -4.89 16.41
CA GLY A 292 -11.35 -5.82 15.92
C GLY A 292 -12.05 -6.65 17.00
N LEU A 293 -12.99 -7.50 16.60
CA LEU A 293 -13.68 -8.46 17.48
C LEU A 293 -12.83 -9.73 17.72
N GLU A 294 -12.03 -10.13 16.75
CA GLU A 294 -11.15 -11.29 16.88
C GLU A 294 -9.72 -10.90 16.51
N PRO A 295 -8.71 -11.56 17.12
CA PRO A 295 -7.33 -11.36 16.70
C PRO A 295 -7.17 -11.79 15.23
N PRO A 296 -6.44 -11.02 14.41
CA PRO A 296 -6.31 -11.26 12.97
C PRO A 296 -5.60 -12.58 12.62
N VAL A 297 -4.95 -13.22 13.59
CA VAL A 297 -4.29 -14.53 13.45
C VAL A 297 -4.63 -15.38 14.67
N SER A 298 -5.09 -16.61 14.43
CA SER A 298 -5.38 -17.57 15.50
C SER A 298 -4.08 -17.94 16.24
N GLY A 299 -4.03 -17.73 17.56
CA GLY A 299 -2.84 -17.97 18.40
C GLY A 299 -1.95 -16.75 18.68
N MET A 300 -2.29 -15.55 18.19
CA MET A 300 -1.55 -14.32 18.50
C MET A 300 -1.74 -13.90 19.98
N HIS A 301 -0.63 -13.72 20.71
CA HIS A 301 -0.63 -13.17 22.07
C HIS A 301 -0.73 -11.63 22.05
N ALA A 302 -1.86 -11.11 21.58
CA ALA A 302 -2.17 -9.67 21.56
C ALA A 302 -3.50 -9.39 22.28
N LEU A 303 -3.67 -8.18 22.79
CA LEU A 303 -4.89 -7.73 23.46
C LEU A 303 -5.64 -6.72 22.58
N ARG A 304 -6.94 -6.53 22.75
CA ARG A 304 -7.60 -5.40 22.07
C ARG A 304 -7.03 -4.08 22.59
N THR A 305 -6.74 -3.13 21.69
CA THR A 305 -6.04 -1.86 22.02
C THR A 305 -6.68 -1.11 23.19
N TYR A 306 -8.01 -1.01 23.22
CA TYR A 306 -8.73 -0.26 24.26
C TYR A 306 -8.56 -0.84 25.67
N TRP A 307 -8.33 -2.14 25.82
CA TRP A 307 -8.14 -2.75 27.14
C TRP A 307 -6.87 -2.25 27.81
N LEU A 308 -5.82 -1.89 27.04
CA LEU A 308 -4.60 -1.29 27.58
C LEU A 308 -4.91 0.07 28.22
N LEU A 309 -5.68 0.92 27.55
CA LEU A 309 -6.09 2.21 28.10
C LEU A 309 -7.03 2.04 29.32
N ALA A 310 -7.95 1.08 29.26
CA ALA A 310 -8.85 0.75 30.36
C ALA A 310 -8.10 0.24 31.60
N MET A 311 -7.11 -0.63 31.43
CA MET A 311 -6.27 -1.14 32.53
C MET A 311 -5.40 -0.04 33.13
N MET A 312 -4.86 0.88 32.31
CA MET A 312 -4.10 2.04 32.78
C MET A 312 -4.97 2.92 33.69
N ASN A 313 -6.21 3.20 33.28
CA ASN A 313 -7.17 3.97 34.06
C ASN A 313 -7.64 3.23 35.32
N GLY A 314 -7.83 1.91 35.24
CA GLY A 314 -8.14 1.06 36.40
C GLY A 314 -7.07 1.14 37.48
N SER A 315 -5.80 0.94 37.13
CA SER A 315 -4.69 1.04 38.09
C SER A 315 -4.46 2.48 38.58
N SER A 316 -4.74 3.49 37.74
CA SER A 316 -4.72 4.91 38.12
C SER A 316 -5.63 5.24 39.30
N THR A 317 -6.78 4.56 39.40
CA THR A 317 -7.69 4.72 40.55
C THR A 317 -7.03 4.32 41.86
N ILE A 318 -6.35 3.17 41.87
CA ILE A 318 -5.60 2.67 43.04
C ILE A 318 -4.46 3.63 43.37
N GLY A 319 -3.75 4.10 42.35
CA GLY A 319 -2.69 5.09 42.44
C GLY A 319 -3.08 6.39 43.12
N ARG A 320 -4.19 6.98 42.66
CA ARG A 320 -4.75 8.23 43.19
C ARG A 320 -5.13 8.10 44.65
N LEU A 321 -5.79 7.00 45.04
CA LEU A 321 -6.22 6.78 46.42
C LEU A 321 -5.04 6.51 47.36
N SER A 322 -4.15 5.59 46.98
CA SER A 322 -2.97 5.22 47.79
C SER A 322 -2.01 6.39 47.99
N SER A 323 -1.64 7.10 46.91
CA SER A 323 -0.71 8.22 47.01
C SER A 323 -1.30 9.40 47.78
N SER A 324 -2.59 9.68 47.60
CA SER A 324 -3.24 10.76 48.35
C SER A 324 -3.40 10.43 49.84
N TYR A 325 -3.53 9.14 50.19
CA TYR A 325 -3.45 8.68 51.58
C TYR A 325 -2.03 8.90 52.14
N LEU A 326 -0.99 8.58 51.37
CA LEU A 326 0.40 8.81 51.75
C LEU A 326 0.74 10.29 51.93
N CYS A 327 0.07 11.20 51.22
CA CYS A 327 0.28 12.65 51.38
C CYS A 327 0.00 13.13 52.81
N ASP A 328 -0.96 12.50 53.49
CA ASP A 328 -1.28 12.85 54.88
C ASP A 328 -0.19 12.40 55.86
N HIS A 329 0.70 11.48 55.47
CA HIS A 329 1.76 10.90 56.31
C HIS A 329 3.14 11.46 55.98
N PHE A 330 3.45 11.62 54.69
CA PHE A 330 4.78 11.98 54.20
C PHE A 330 4.85 13.39 53.59
N GLY A 331 3.71 14.09 53.53
CA GLY A 331 3.57 15.41 52.93
C GLY A 331 3.29 15.36 51.43
N ALA A 332 2.41 16.26 50.96
CA ALA A 332 1.93 16.26 49.58
C ALA A 332 3.04 16.47 48.54
N LEU A 333 4.00 17.37 48.80
CA LEU A 333 5.09 17.66 47.86
C LEU A 333 6.07 16.49 47.72
N ASN A 334 6.42 15.81 48.82
CA ASN A 334 7.35 14.68 48.81
C ASN A 334 6.77 13.47 48.06
N VAL A 335 5.51 13.14 48.34
CA VAL A 335 4.82 12.05 47.65
C VAL A 335 4.68 12.37 46.16
N HIS A 336 4.29 13.60 45.83
CA HIS A 336 4.16 14.04 44.44
C HIS A 336 5.50 13.97 43.68
N ALA A 337 6.60 14.40 44.29
CA ALA A 337 7.93 14.26 43.69
C ALA A 337 8.30 12.79 43.44
N GLY A 338 8.08 11.92 44.42
CA GLY A 338 8.37 10.49 44.33
C GLY A 338 7.59 9.80 43.20
N VAL A 339 6.26 10.00 43.15
CA VAL A 339 5.43 9.38 42.10
C VAL A 339 5.76 9.93 40.70
N THR A 340 6.08 11.22 40.58
CA THR A 340 6.49 11.83 39.31
C THR A 340 7.81 11.27 38.81
N LEU A 341 8.77 11.08 39.71
CA LEU A 341 10.06 10.47 39.39
C LEU A 341 9.87 9.04 38.91
N VAL A 342 9.11 8.22 39.64
CA VAL A 342 8.84 6.83 39.24
C VAL A 342 8.10 6.76 37.89
N SER A 343 7.04 7.56 37.68
CA SER A 343 6.34 7.63 36.40
C SER A 343 7.26 8.02 35.23
N SER A 344 8.20 8.96 35.46
CA SER A 344 9.17 9.36 34.44
C SER A 344 10.13 8.22 34.09
N PHE A 345 10.62 7.48 35.09
CA PHE A 345 11.45 6.29 34.87
C PHE A 345 10.72 5.19 34.10
N LEU A 346 9.44 4.96 34.41
CA LEU A 346 8.61 3.97 33.70
C LEU A 346 8.41 4.34 32.23
N CYS A 347 8.17 5.62 31.91
CA CYS A 347 8.13 6.07 30.51
C CYS A 347 9.49 5.90 29.82
N LEU A 348 10.59 6.30 30.47
CA LEU A 348 11.91 6.28 29.85
C LEU A 348 12.43 4.87 29.57
N PHE A 349 12.20 3.93 30.49
CA PHE A 349 12.75 2.57 30.38
C PHE A 349 11.68 1.56 29.98
N LEU A 350 10.57 1.48 30.72
CA LEU A 350 9.63 0.37 30.54
C LEU A 350 8.77 0.54 29.28
N TRP A 351 8.33 1.76 28.94
CA TRP A 351 7.60 2.01 27.69
C TRP A 351 8.51 1.93 26.46
N THR A 352 9.67 2.60 26.50
CA THR A 352 10.62 2.67 25.39
C THR A 352 11.09 1.29 24.93
N PHE A 353 11.22 0.32 25.85
CA PHE A 353 11.69 -1.04 25.55
C PHE A 353 10.58 -2.10 25.53
N ALA A 354 9.31 -1.73 25.64
CA ALA A 354 8.21 -2.68 25.58
C ALA A 354 8.02 -3.19 24.14
N SER A 355 8.29 -4.48 23.92
CA SER A 355 8.25 -5.15 22.61
C SER A 355 7.33 -6.36 22.55
N ASN A 356 6.69 -6.73 23.66
CA ASN A 356 5.77 -7.86 23.75
C ASN A 356 4.62 -7.55 24.72
N LEU A 357 3.54 -8.36 24.67
CA LEU A 357 2.35 -8.12 25.48
C LEU A 357 2.64 -8.07 26.99
N GLY A 358 3.54 -8.93 27.49
CA GLY A 358 3.89 -8.95 28.92
C GLY A 358 4.52 -7.63 29.41
N SER A 359 5.51 -7.11 28.66
CA SER A 359 6.15 -5.83 28.96
C SER A 359 5.21 -4.63 28.76
N ALA A 360 4.33 -4.67 27.76
CA ALA A 360 3.29 -3.66 27.57
C ALA A 360 2.26 -3.64 28.73
N LEU A 361 1.82 -4.81 29.19
CA LEU A 361 0.93 -4.94 30.35
C LEU A 361 1.60 -4.46 31.65
N ALA A 362 2.87 -4.82 31.86
CA ALA A 362 3.65 -4.34 32.99
C ALA A 362 3.77 -2.81 32.99
N PHE A 363 4.07 -2.21 31.83
CA PHE A 363 4.09 -0.75 31.69
C PHE A 363 2.74 -0.15 32.05
N VAL A 364 1.66 -0.57 31.38
CA VAL A 364 0.32 -0.01 31.53
C VAL A 364 -0.19 -0.07 32.97
N ILE A 365 0.00 -1.20 33.67
CA ILE A 365 -0.48 -1.39 35.04
C ILE A 365 0.34 -0.54 36.01
N ILE A 366 1.68 -0.63 35.96
CA ILE A 366 2.56 0.05 36.91
C ILE A 366 2.56 1.56 36.65
N PHE A 367 2.70 1.97 35.39
CA PHE A 367 2.62 3.38 35.00
C PHE A 367 1.25 3.95 35.36
N GLY A 368 0.14 3.25 35.09
CA GLY A 368 -1.18 3.71 35.50
C GLY A 368 -1.28 4.00 37.01
N ALA A 369 -0.76 3.11 37.86
CA ALA A 369 -0.73 3.29 39.31
C ALA A 369 0.07 4.53 39.76
N PHE A 370 1.25 4.81 39.20
CA PHE A 370 2.01 6.00 39.60
C PHE A 370 1.52 7.28 38.92
N SER A 371 1.16 7.20 37.63
CA SER A 371 0.73 8.33 36.79
C SER A 371 -0.60 8.92 37.25
N GLY A 372 -1.48 8.12 37.87
CA GLY A 372 -2.70 8.61 38.50
C GLY A 372 -2.45 9.65 39.58
N ALA A 373 -1.44 9.39 40.42
CA ALA A 373 -1.07 10.30 41.49
C ALA A 373 -0.46 11.60 40.96
N VAL A 374 0.32 11.53 39.89
CA VAL A 374 0.94 12.68 39.22
C VAL A 374 -0.10 13.73 38.79
N ILE A 375 -1.25 13.32 38.27
CA ILE A 375 -2.31 14.27 37.88
C ILE A 375 -3.19 14.70 39.06
N GLY A 376 -3.39 13.81 40.05
CA GLY A 376 -4.35 14.04 41.14
C GLY A 376 -3.84 14.94 42.26
N LEU A 377 -2.52 14.95 42.50
CA LEU A 377 -1.89 15.66 43.63
C LEU A 377 -1.61 17.16 43.46
N PRO A 378 -1.55 17.79 42.27
CA PRO A 378 -1.18 19.19 42.17
C PRO A 378 -2.03 20.17 43.00
N PRO A 379 -3.37 20.03 43.10
CA PRO A 379 -4.16 20.89 43.99
C PRO A 379 -3.83 20.71 45.47
N ALA A 380 -3.49 19.48 45.89
CA ALA A 380 -3.07 19.20 47.26
C ALA A 380 -1.65 19.76 47.54
N SER A 381 -0.74 19.67 46.57
CA SER A 381 0.58 20.29 46.64
C SER A 381 0.49 21.82 46.71
N MET A 382 -0.39 22.44 45.93
CA MET A 382 -0.63 23.89 45.98
C MET A 382 -1.21 24.32 47.34
N ALA A 383 -2.10 23.51 47.90
CA ALA A 383 -2.61 23.73 49.26
C ALA A 383 -1.51 23.63 50.32
N ALA A 384 -0.52 22.76 50.12
CA ALA A 384 0.65 22.67 51.01
C ALA A 384 1.58 23.89 50.86
N ILE A 385 1.81 24.38 49.65
CA ILE A 385 2.62 25.59 49.38
C ILE A 385 2.01 26.83 50.05
N LEU A 386 0.69 26.99 49.98
CA LEU A 386 -0.01 28.11 50.61
C LEU A 386 -0.02 28.07 52.14
N GLY A 387 0.38 26.95 52.76
CA GLY A 387 0.40 26.80 54.21
C GLY A 387 -0.98 26.71 54.87
N PRO A 388 -1.08 26.37 56.16
CA PRO A 388 -2.36 26.05 56.82
C PRO A 388 -3.26 27.27 57.10
N HIS A 389 -2.77 28.50 56.90
CA HIS A 389 -3.46 29.71 57.35
C HIS A 389 -4.76 29.97 56.56
N PRO A 390 -5.93 30.18 57.21
CA PRO A 390 -7.22 30.32 56.53
C PRO A 390 -7.28 31.43 55.46
N THR A 391 -6.61 32.56 55.68
CA THR A 391 -6.60 33.67 54.72
C THR A 391 -5.74 33.38 53.48
N GLN A 392 -4.67 32.59 53.62
CA GLN A 392 -3.84 32.13 52.50
C GLN A 392 -4.56 31.01 51.74
N GLN A 393 -5.23 30.10 52.46
CA GLN A 393 -6.08 29.06 51.88
C GLN A 393 -7.27 29.63 51.10
N GLY A 394 -7.75 30.84 51.42
CA GLY A 394 -8.74 31.57 50.61
C GLY A 394 -8.22 32.08 49.25
N LYS A 395 -6.95 31.84 48.91
CA LYS A 395 -6.35 32.05 47.58
C LYS A 395 -6.11 30.76 46.81
N LEU A 396 -6.49 29.61 47.37
CA LEU A 396 -6.15 28.30 46.82
C LEU A 396 -6.72 28.10 45.41
N GLY A 397 -7.93 28.57 45.14
CA GLY A 397 -8.52 28.54 43.80
C GLY A 397 -7.72 29.40 42.83
N GLN A 398 -7.41 30.65 43.19
CA GLN A 398 -6.62 31.56 42.34
C GLN A 398 -5.21 31.02 42.02
N TRP A 399 -4.46 30.55 43.02
CA TRP A 399 -3.09 30.05 42.81
C TRP A 399 -3.07 28.74 42.01
N THR A 400 -3.97 27.80 42.32
CA THR A 400 -4.13 26.56 41.53
C THR A 400 -4.50 26.89 40.08
N GLY A 401 -5.40 27.86 39.88
CA GLY A 401 -5.82 28.30 38.57
C GLY A 401 -4.72 28.95 37.74
N MET A 402 -3.92 29.83 38.35
CA MET A 402 -2.77 30.46 37.71
C MET A 402 -1.71 29.45 37.28
N MET A 403 -1.39 28.47 38.15
CA MET A 403 -0.45 27.40 37.83
C MET A 403 -0.90 26.61 36.59
N TYR A 404 -2.14 26.12 36.57
CA TYR A 404 -2.67 25.36 35.44
C TYR A 404 -2.77 26.19 34.17
N THR A 405 -3.09 27.48 34.27
CA THR A 405 -3.14 28.40 33.12
C THR A 405 -1.78 28.50 32.45
N ILE A 406 -0.69 28.58 33.22
CA ILE A 406 0.68 28.59 32.69
C ILE A 406 1.01 27.23 32.04
N SER A 407 0.63 26.13 32.68
CA SER A 407 0.87 24.78 32.16
C SER A 407 0.04 24.42 30.91
N SER A 408 -1.04 25.15 30.62
CA SER A 408 -1.93 24.87 29.48
C SER A 408 -1.22 24.86 28.13
N PHE A 409 -0.25 25.77 27.92
CA PHE A 409 0.53 25.84 26.68
C PHE A 409 1.40 24.61 26.47
N PHE A 410 1.91 24.01 27.55
CA PHE A 410 2.69 22.78 27.49
C PHE A 410 1.80 21.56 27.21
N ALA A 411 0.62 21.52 27.84
CA ALA A 411 -0.39 20.50 27.56
C ALA A 411 -0.91 20.55 26.11
N LEU A 412 -0.95 21.74 25.50
CA LEU A 412 -1.31 21.92 24.09
C LEU A 412 -0.19 21.42 23.16
N THR A 413 1.04 21.89 23.40
CA THR A 413 2.16 21.68 22.48
C THR A 413 2.73 20.26 22.54
N GLY A 414 2.74 19.62 23.71
CA GLY A 414 3.29 18.29 23.92
C GLY A 414 2.76 17.22 22.96
N PRO A 415 1.45 16.90 22.99
CA PRO A 415 0.86 15.88 22.11
C PRO A 415 0.95 16.22 20.61
N ILE A 416 0.94 17.51 20.26
CA ILE A 416 1.10 17.98 18.86
C ILE A 416 2.53 17.74 18.39
N ILE A 417 3.53 18.07 19.20
CA ILE A 417 4.94 17.80 18.89
C ILE A 417 5.17 16.30 18.80
N SER A 418 4.67 15.52 19.77
CA SER A 418 4.78 14.06 19.75
C SER A 418 4.19 13.44 18.49
N SER A 419 2.96 13.81 18.10
CA SER A 419 2.35 13.32 16.85
C SER A 419 3.08 13.79 15.59
N HIS A 420 3.60 15.01 15.57
CA HIS A 420 4.40 15.48 14.44
C HIS A 420 5.71 14.69 14.31
N LEU A 421 6.35 14.35 15.44
CA LEU A 421 7.52 13.47 15.45
C LEU A 421 7.17 12.08 14.93
N VAL A 422 6.03 11.52 15.33
CA VAL A 422 5.55 10.22 14.81
C VAL A 422 5.36 10.27 13.29
N VAL A 423 4.66 11.28 12.76
CA VAL A 423 4.44 11.44 11.31
C VAL A 423 5.77 11.64 10.57
N LYS A 424 6.70 12.40 11.14
CA LYS A 424 7.99 12.69 10.51
C LYS A 424 8.92 11.49 10.47
N PHE A 425 8.88 10.65 11.49
CA PHE A 425 9.80 9.51 11.65
C PHE A 425 9.15 8.15 11.40
N ASP A 426 7.85 8.14 11.09
CA ASP A 426 7.01 6.96 10.79
C ASP A 426 7.08 5.86 11.86
N LYS A 427 7.30 6.27 13.13
CA LYS A 427 7.46 5.38 14.30
C LYS A 427 7.11 6.09 15.60
N TYR A 428 6.56 5.36 16.57
CA TYR A 428 6.31 5.87 17.93
C TYR A 428 7.55 5.94 18.86
N LEU A 429 8.68 5.28 18.56
CA LEU A 429 9.87 5.22 19.44
C LEU A 429 11.22 5.16 18.68
N THR A 430 12.26 5.83 19.20
CA THR A 430 13.72 5.58 18.98
C THR A 430 14.47 5.88 20.28
N PRO A 431 15.54 5.11 20.67
CA PRO A 431 16.69 4.77 19.81
C PRO A 431 17.20 3.31 19.87
N THR A 432 17.49 2.76 18.69
CA THR A 432 18.75 2.05 18.42
C THR A 432 19.27 2.56 17.07
N GLU A 433 20.45 3.19 17.13
CA GLU A 433 21.39 3.66 16.09
C GLU A 433 21.24 3.09 14.65
N GLN A 434 21.44 3.81 13.54
CA GLN A 434 22.07 5.11 13.24
C GLN A 434 21.36 5.76 12.02
N LEU A 435 21.13 7.07 12.07
CA LEU A 435 20.77 7.93 10.93
C LEU A 435 22.03 8.66 10.42
N PRO A 436 22.18 8.93 9.11
CA PRO A 436 22.74 10.19 8.64
C PRO A 436 21.62 11.19 8.37
N LYS A 437 21.80 12.39 8.92
CA LYS A 437 20.90 13.54 8.88
C LYS A 437 20.87 14.18 7.49
N HIS A 438 19.70 14.62 7.00
CA HIS A 438 19.62 15.80 6.15
C HIS A 438 18.61 16.81 6.68
N SER A 439 19.12 18.01 6.94
CA SER A 439 18.39 19.23 7.31
C SER A 439 17.99 20.02 6.06
N PRO A 440 16.96 20.89 6.14
CA PRO A 440 16.46 21.64 5.00
C PRO A 440 17.35 22.84 4.73
N LYS A 441 17.73 23.09 3.46
CA LYS A 441 18.38 24.34 3.07
C LYS A 441 17.68 25.02 1.90
N LYS A 442 17.52 26.32 2.12
CA LYS A 442 16.93 27.38 1.29
C LYS A 442 17.56 27.48 -0.10
N SER A 443 16.71 27.94 -1.02
CA SER A 443 16.98 28.61 -2.30
C SER A 443 18.34 29.28 -2.45
N ARG A 444 19.07 28.95 -3.54
CA ARG A 444 19.93 29.92 -4.22
C ARG A 444 20.17 29.52 -5.69
N GLU A 445 20.07 30.52 -6.54
CA GLU A 445 20.17 30.50 -8.00
C GLU A 445 21.61 30.31 -8.57
N LYS A 446 21.65 29.76 -9.81
CA LYS A 446 22.53 30.03 -10.99
C LYS A 446 23.70 29.10 -11.39
N ARG A 447 23.45 28.50 -12.58
CA ARG A 447 24.25 28.37 -13.85
C ARG A 447 25.09 27.11 -14.11
N PRO A 448 25.22 26.72 -15.41
CA PRO A 448 25.22 25.33 -15.84
C PRO A 448 26.63 24.82 -16.16
N THR A 449 26.87 23.55 -15.86
CA THR A 449 28.02 22.79 -16.37
C THR A 449 27.49 21.54 -17.06
N VAL A 450 27.78 21.47 -18.36
CA VAL A 450 27.53 20.34 -19.26
C VAL A 450 28.26 19.11 -18.71
N ALA A 451 27.53 18.02 -18.48
CA ALA A 451 28.10 16.72 -18.13
C ALA A 451 27.28 15.59 -18.78
N THR A 452 28.02 14.62 -19.31
CA THR A 452 27.62 13.44 -20.09
C THR A 452 26.76 12.45 -19.28
N PRO A 453 25.86 11.66 -19.91
CA PRO A 453 24.87 10.81 -19.21
C PRO A 453 25.49 9.52 -18.64
N GLN A 454 24.94 9.02 -17.51
CA GLN A 454 25.36 7.80 -16.78
C GLN A 454 24.12 6.92 -16.48
N PRO A 455 24.26 5.59 -16.32
CA PRO A 455 23.19 4.64 -16.63
C PRO A 455 22.31 4.29 -15.42
N HIS A 456 21.43 5.20 -14.97
CA HIS A 456 20.16 4.90 -14.26
C HIS A 456 19.05 5.91 -14.62
N ASP A 457 19.10 6.39 -15.87
CA ASP A 457 18.30 7.49 -16.41
C ASP A 457 16.94 7.01 -16.94
N MET A 458 16.07 6.48 -16.08
CA MET A 458 14.65 6.47 -16.47
C MET A 458 14.17 7.91 -16.51
N THR A 459 13.74 8.33 -17.70
CA THR A 459 13.24 9.67 -17.94
C THR A 459 11.71 9.68 -18.02
N THR A 460 11.13 10.76 -17.53
CA THR A 460 9.76 11.19 -17.83
C THR A 460 9.55 11.39 -19.33
N TYR A 461 8.30 11.54 -19.75
CA TYR A 461 7.92 11.83 -21.13
C TYR A 461 8.69 13.02 -21.74
N THR A 462 9.00 14.04 -20.93
CA THR A 462 9.73 15.25 -21.37
C THR A 462 11.24 15.16 -21.17
N GLY A 463 11.80 13.99 -20.86
CA GLY A 463 13.24 13.77 -20.71
C GLY A 463 13.84 14.13 -19.34
N GLN A 464 13.04 14.54 -18.36
CA GLN A 464 13.50 14.79 -16.98
C GLN A 464 13.64 13.48 -16.19
N PRO A 465 14.45 13.37 -15.12
CA PRO A 465 14.51 12.17 -14.28
C PRO A 465 13.14 11.77 -13.71
N LEU A 466 12.80 10.48 -13.78
CA LEU A 466 11.52 9.94 -13.30
C LEU A 466 11.49 9.82 -11.77
N ASP A 467 10.54 10.51 -11.11
CA ASP A 467 10.18 10.26 -9.71
C ASP A 467 9.06 9.22 -9.62
N ARG A 468 9.46 7.95 -9.44
CA ARG A 468 8.54 6.82 -9.31
C ARG A 468 7.61 6.95 -8.09
N ALA A 469 8.09 7.48 -6.97
CA ALA A 469 7.29 7.59 -5.76
C ALA A 469 6.13 8.58 -5.94
N ASN A 470 6.38 9.67 -6.66
CA ASN A 470 5.35 10.63 -7.04
C ASN A 470 4.32 9.98 -7.98
N LEU A 471 4.76 9.25 -9.01
CA LEU A 471 3.87 8.52 -9.90
C LEU A 471 3.01 7.49 -9.15
N ASP A 472 3.60 6.63 -8.32
CA ASP A 472 2.87 5.62 -7.54
C ASP A 472 1.81 6.27 -6.63
N THR A 473 2.17 7.39 -5.99
CA THR A 473 1.26 8.16 -5.15
C THR A 473 0.12 8.74 -5.98
N LEU A 474 0.41 9.28 -7.17
CA LEU A 474 -0.59 9.79 -8.09
C LEU A 474 -1.56 8.71 -8.55
N LEU A 475 -1.04 7.55 -9.00
CA LEU A 475 -1.84 6.46 -9.52
C LEU A 475 -2.81 5.91 -8.48
N ARG A 476 -2.36 5.78 -7.22
CA ARG A 476 -3.21 5.38 -6.09
C ARG A 476 -4.20 6.47 -5.69
N ARG A 477 -3.74 7.72 -5.56
CA ARG A 477 -4.59 8.88 -5.19
C ARG A 477 -5.70 9.16 -6.21
N ARG A 478 -5.40 8.93 -7.50
CA ARG A 478 -6.37 9.08 -8.60
C ARG A 478 -7.12 7.80 -8.92
N MET A 479 -6.84 6.73 -8.16
CA MET A 479 -7.53 5.45 -8.23
C MET A 479 -7.47 4.84 -9.64
N PHE A 480 -6.28 4.83 -10.26
CA PHE A 480 -6.02 3.98 -11.42
C PHE A 480 -6.07 2.50 -11.01
N TYR A 481 -5.43 2.17 -9.89
CA TYR A 481 -5.58 0.88 -9.21
C TYR A 481 -5.38 1.04 -7.69
N ALA A 482 -5.90 0.09 -6.92
CA ALA A 482 -5.64 -0.08 -5.49
C ALA A 482 -5.36 -1.55 -5.16
N GLN A 483 -4.82 -1.78 -3.96
CA GLN A 483 -4.65 -3.14 -3.44
C GLN A 483 -6.04 -3.80 -3.31
N ALA A 484 -6.21 -5.01 -3.85
CA ALA A 484 -7.49 -5.69 -3.70
C ALA A 484 -7.72 -6.07 -2.24
N PHE A 485 -8.96 -5.91 -1.79
CA PHE A 485 -9.38 -6.16 -0.39
C PHE A 485 -8.62 -5.32 0.65
N ASP A 486 -8.18 -4.11 0.29
CA ASP A 486 -7.35 -3.24 1.15
C ASP A 486 -7.95 -3.05 2.54
N ILE A 487 -9.27 -2.86 2.63
CA ILE A 487 -9.99 -2.68 3.91
C ILE A 487 -10.03 -3.95 4.79
N TYR A 488 -9.68 -5.11 4.23
CA TYR A 488 -9.51 -6.39 4.92
C TYR A 488 -8.04 -6.74 5.18
N GLY A 489 -7.11 -5.79 4.95
CA GLY A 489 -5.67 -6.00 5.10
C GLY A 489 -4.92 -6.24 3.78
N GLY A 490 -5.63 -6.32 2.66
CA GLY A 490 -5.07 -6.49 1.33
C GLY A 490 -4.53 -7.89 1.05
N VAL A 491 -4.54 -8.30 -0.21
CA VAL A 491 -3.89 -9.55 -0.65
C VAL A 491 -2.81 -9.25 -1.68
N SER A 492 -1.55 -9.56 -1.36
CA SER A 492 -0.41 -9.33 -2.24
C SER A 492 -0.59 -9.99 -3.61
N GLY A 493 -0.27 -9.26 -4.67
CA GLY A 493 -0.44 -9.71 -6.05
C GLY A 493 -1.88 -9.62 -6.59
N LEU A 494 -2.85 -9.10 -5.82
CA LEU A 494 -4.20 -8.82 -6.30
C LEU A 494 -4.47 -7.31 -6.25
N PHE A 495 -5.02 -6.77 -7.33
CA PHE A 495 -5.27 -5.33 -7.50
C PHE A 495 -6.63 -5.08 -8.15
N ASP A 496 -7.34 -4.08 -7.62
CA ASP A 496 -8.60 -3.60 -8.17
C ASP A 496 -8.33 -2.35 -9.02
N TYR A 497 -8.79 -2.34 -10.27
CA TYR A 497 -8.72 -1.16 -11.13
C TYR A 497 -9.87 -0.20 -10.80
N GLY A 498 -9.55 1.08 -10.64
CA GLY A 498 -10.57 2.10 -10.41
C GLY A 498 -11.06 2.76 -11.69
N PRO A 499 -11.94 3.77 -11.63
CA PRO A 499 -12.60 4.32 -12.81
C PRO A 499 -11.65 4.70 -13.97
N PRO A 500 -10.56 5.46 -13.77
CA PRO A 500 -9.63 5.76 -14.86
C PRO A 500 -8.83 4.53 -15.32
N GLY A 501 -8.47 3.61 -14.42
CA GLY A 501 -7.75 2.39 -14.77
C GLY A 501 -8.58 1.42 -15.60
N CYS A 502 -9.84 1.21 -15.22
CA CYS A 502 -10.80 0.41 -15.98
C CYS A 502 -11.00 0.97 -17.38
N ALA A 503 -11.21 2.29 -17.50
CA ALA A 503 -11.38 2.94 -18.80
C ALA A 503 -10.10 2.88 -19.65
N LEU A 504 -8.92 3.06 -19.04
CA LEU A 504 -7.63 2.90 -19.74
C LEU A 504 -7.46 1.48 -20.28
N GLN A 505 -7.66 0.47 -19.43
CA GLN A 505 -7.54 -0.93 -19.81
C GLN A 505 -8.53 -1.28 -20.92
N ALA A 506 -9.78 -0.84 -20.81
CA ALA A 506 -10.81 -1.07 -21.83
C ALA A 506 -10.42 -0.44 -23.18
N ASN A 507 -9.91 0.79 -23.18
CA ASN A 507 -9.49 1.46 -24.42
C ASN A 507 -8.25 0.81 -25.06
N ILE A 508 -7.30 0.34 -24.24
CA ILE A 508 -6.12 -0.39 -24.74
C ILE A 508 -6.55 -1.71 -25.37
N VAL A 509 -7.45 -2.46 -24.71
CA VAL A 509 -8.00 -3.71 -25.24
C VAL A 509 -8.80 -3.48 -26.52
N ASP A 510 -9.61 -2.43 -26.59
CA ASP A 510 -10.33 -2.06 -27.82
C ASP A 510 -9.36 -1.68 -28.96
N THR A 511 -8.30 -0.94 -28.64
CA THR A 511 -7.24 -0.61 -29.60
C THR A 511 -6.52 -1.88 -30.07
N TRP A 512 -6.28 -2.84 -29.16
CA TRP A 512 -5.67 -4.13 -29.48
C TRP A 512 -6.58 -4.95 -30.39
N ARG A 513 -7.89 -5.04 -30.11
CA ARG A 513 -8.88 -5.69 -31.00
C ARG A 513 -8.85 -5.09 -32.40
N LYS A 514 -8.86 -3.76 -32.50
CA LYS A 514 -8.78 -3.06 -33.78
C LYS A 514 -7.46 -3.32 -34.51
N HIS A 515 -6.36 -3.44 -33.76
CA HIS A 515 -5.02 -3.59 -34.32
C HIS A 515 -4.67 -5.02 -34.73
N PHE A 516 -5.21 -6.04 -34.06
CA PHE A 516 -4.89 -7.43 -34.36
C PHE A 516 -6.10 -8.18 -34.91
N ILE A 517 -7.20 -8.23 -34.15
CA ILE A 517 -8.38 -9.01 -34.53
C ILE A 517 -9.01 -8.49 -35.82
N LEU A 518 -9.34 -7.19 -35.88
CA LEU A 518 -10.01 -6.63 -37.05
C LEU A 518 -9.09 -6.49 -38.26
N GLU A 519 -7.81 -6.19 -38.04
CA GLU A 519 -6.86 -5.97 -39.14
C GLU A 519 -6.42 -7.27 -39.81
N GLU A 520 -6.33 -8.38 -39.06
CA GLU A 520 -5.91 -9.69 -39.57
C GLU A 520 -7.06 -10.70 -39.68
N ASP A 521 -8.31 -10.24 -39.57
CA ASP A 521 -9.53 -11.07 -39.60
C ASP A 521 -9.47 -12.28 -38.64
N MET A 522 -8.93 -12.07 -37.43
CA MET A 522 -8.72 -13.16 -36.46
C MET A 522 -10.03 -13.64 -35.84
N LEU A 523 -10.05 -14.91 -35.45
CA LEU A 523 -11.19 -15.54 -34.78
C LEU A 523 -11.10 -15.35 -33.26
N GLU A 524 -11.73 -14.31 -32.73
CA GLU A 524 -11.81 -14.07 -31.28
C GLU A 524 -12.69 -15.13 -30.59
N VAL A 525 -12.19 -15.75 -29.53
CA VAL A 525 -12.91 -16.72 -28.70
C VAL A 525 -12.79 -16.40 -27.21
N ASP A 526 -13.86 -16.63 -26.46
CA ASP A 526 -13.88 -16.53 -25.00
C ASP A 526 -14.03 -17.92 -24.36
N CYS A 527 -12.94 -18.41 -23.80
CA CYS A 527 -12.87 -19.72 -23.15
C CYS A 527 -13.01 -19.61 -21.63
N THR A 528 -13.46 -20.69 -20.97
CA THR A 528 -13.60 -20.71 -19.51
C THR A 528 -12.25 -20.58 -18.79
N MET A 529 -12.28 -19.97 -17.60
CA MET A 529 -11.10 -19.89 -16.70
C MET A 529 -10.86 -21.19 -15.93
N LEU A 530 -11.94 -21.90 -15.56
CA LEU A 530 -11.87 -23.21 -14.92
C LEU A 530 -11.44 -24.26 -15.95
N THR A 531 -10.37 -24.98 -15.63
CA THR A 531 -9.74 -25.97 -16.51
C THR A 531 -9.57 -27.30 -15.79
N PRO A 532 -10.08 -28.42 -16.32
CA PRO A 532 -9.88 -29.74 -15.74
C PRO A 532 -8.39 -30.12 -15.64
N HIS A 533 -8.02 -30.85 -14.59
CA HIS A 533 -6.63 -31.30 -14.35
C HIS A 533 -6.00 -31.94 -15.59
N ASP A 534 -6.72 -32.82 -16.28
CA ASP A 534 -6.18 -33.61 -17.40
C ASP A 534 -5.76 -32.76 -18.60
N VAL A 535 -6.39 -31.60 -18.81
CA VAL A 535 -6.00 -30.66 -19.86
C VAL A 535 -4.61 -30.10 -19.55
N LEU A 536 -4.43 -29.59 -18.33
CA LEU A 536 -3.16 -28.97 -17.91
C LEU A 536 -2.06 -30.00 -17.69
N LYS A 537 -2.41 -31.23 -17.31
CA LYS A 537 -1.48 -32.36 -17.28
C LYS A 537 -0.97 -32.71 -18.68
N THR A 538 -1.85 -32.70 -19.67
CA THR A 538 -1.50 -33.01 -21.07
C THR A 538 -0.60 -31.93 -21.68
N SER A 539 -0.90 -30.66 -21.41
CA SER A 539 -0.04 -29.53 -21.83
C SER A 539 1.30 -29.45 -21.09
N GLY A 540 1.54 -30.29 -20.08
CA GLY A 540 2.77 -30.30 -19.27
C GLY A 540 2.78 -29.32 -18.10
N HIS A 541 1.80 -28.43 -17.98
CA HIS A 541 1.71 -27.45 -16.88
C HIS A 541 1.69 -28.11 -15.50
N VAL A 542 0.96 -29.21 -15.29
CA VAL A 542 0.93 -29.88 -13.97
C VAL A 542 2.31 -30.36 -13.52
N ASP A 543 3.16 -30.75 -14.47
CA ASP A 543 4.48 -31.31 -14.17
C ASP A 543 5.59 -30.28 -14.10
N LYS A 544 5.48 -29.21 -14.91
CA LYS A 544 6.55 -28.24 -15.10
C LYS A 544 6.25 -26.86 -14.50
N PHE A 545 4.98 -26.54 -14.21
CA PHE A 545 4.58 -25.22 -13.72
C PHE A 545 4.71 -25.10 -12.20
N SER A 546 5.90 -25.43 -11.71
CA SER A 546 6.26 -25.31 -10.30
C SER A 546 7.56 -24.56 -10.15
N ASP A 547 7.61 -23.67 -9.17
CA ASP A 547 8.85 -23.04 -8.73
C ASP A 547 9.40 -23.78 -7.52
N TRP A 548 10.71 -23.78 -7.37
CA TRP A 548 11.35 -24.30 -6.16
C TRP A 548 11.30 -23.25 -5.06
N MET A 549 10.73 -23.61 -3.90
CA MET A 549 10.68 -22.72 -2.73
C MET A 549 11.44 -23.30 -1.54
N CYS A 550 12.13 -22.46 -0.79
CA CYS A 550 12.72 -22.79 0.50
C CYS A 550 12.05 -21.97 1.61
N LYS A 551 11.99 -22.53 2.81
CA LYS A 551 11.29 -21.93 3.95
C LYS A 551 12.23 -21.77 5.13
N ASP A 552 12.17 -20.62 5.80
CA ASP A 552 12.79 -20.45 7.11
C ASP A 552 11.85 -21.05 8.19
N PRO A 553 12.25 -22.13 8.88
CA PRO A 553 11.38 -22.81 9.85
C PRO A 553 11.11 -21.95 11.10
N LYS A 554 11.93 -20.94 11.40
CA LYS A 554 11.75 -20.08 12.58
C LYS A 554 10.76 -18.94 12.34
N THR A 555 10.77 -18.37 11.13
CA THR A 555 9.91 -17.22 10.79
C THR A 555 8.70 -17.61 9.95
N GLY A 556 8.76 -18.76 9.27
CA GLY A 556 7.78 -19.16 8.27
C GLY A 556 7.90 -18.39 6.96
N GLU A 557 8.91 -17.53 6.78
CA GLU A 557 9.14 -16.79 5.54
C GLU A 557 9.51 -17.76 4.41
N ILE A 558 8.88 -17.60 3.25
CA ILE A 558 9.07 -18.43 2.07
C ILE A 558 9.83 -17.62 1.02
N PHE A 559 10.85 -18.26 0.43
CA PHE A 559 11.66 -17.70 -0.65
C PHE A 559 11.59 -18.61 -1.86
N ARG A 560 11.62 -18.02 -3.05
CA ARG A 560 11.91 -18.76 -4.28
C ARG A 560 13.41 -19.07 -4.30
N ALA A 561 13.77 -20.33 -4.47
CA ALA A 561 15.11 -20.84 -4.21
C ALA A 561 16.17 -20.31 -5.19
N ASP A 562 15.84 -20.31 -6.48
CA ASP A 562 16.64 -19.72 -7.57
C ASP A 562 16.96 -18.24 -7.31
N HIS A 563 15.94 -17.41 -7.07
CA HIS A 563 16.10 -15.98 -6.80
C HIS A 563 16.90 -15.72 -5.52
N LEU A 564 16.74 -16.56 -4.50
CA LEU A 564 17.51 -16.41 -3.26
C LEU A 564 19.00 -16.70 -3.49
N VAL A 565 19.30 -17.74 -4.27
CA VAL A 565 20.67 -18.07 -4.66
C VAL A 565 21.26 -16.92 -5.47
N GLU A 566 20.52 -16.43 -6.47
CA GLU A 566 20.90 -15.31 -7.32
C GLU A 566 21.25 -14.07 -6.48
N GLU A 567 20.32 -13.61 -5.65
CA GLU A 567 20.47 -12.40 -4.84
C GLU A 567 21.68 -12.48 -3.88
N VAL A 568 21.99 -13.67 -3.35
CA VAL A 568 23.10 -13.85 -2.40
C VAL A 568 24.46 -13.95 -3.10
N LEU A 569 24.55 -14.65 -4.23
CA LEU A 569 25.80 -14.76 -4.99
C LEU A 569 26.19 -13.42 -5.63
N GLU A 570 25.23 -12.69 -6.23
CA GLU A 570 25.47 -11.35 -6.76
C GLU A 570 25.98 -10.38 -5.68
N ALA A 571 25.40 -10.45 -4.48
CA ALA A 571 25.82 -9.61 -3.36
C ALA A 571 27.27 -9.90 -2.92
N ARG A 572 27.69 -11.16 -2.95
CA ARG A 572 29.07 -11.58 -2.62
C ARG A 572 30.07 -11.15 -3.69
N LEU A 573 29.75 -11.33 -4.97
CA LEU A 573 30.57 -10.87 -6.10
C LEU A 573 30.78 -9.34 -6.06
N LYS A 574 29.73 -8.60 -5.68
CA LYS A 574 29.84 -7.14 -5.48
C LYS A 574 30.79 -6.78 -4.32
N GLY A 575 30.79 -7.56 -3.24
CA GLY A 575 31.72 -7.39 -2.12
C GLY A 575 33.18 -7.67 -2.49
N ASP A 576 33.44 -8.69 -3.31
CA ASP A 576 34.78 -9.03 -3.82
C ASP A 576 35.37 -7.93 -4.69
N LYS A 577 34.60 -7.43 -5.68
CA LYS A 577 35.03 -6.33 -6.55
C LYS A 577 35.46 -5.12 -5.71
N GLN A 578 34.66 -4.77 -4.70
CA GLN A 578 34.97 -3.66 -3.80
C GLN A 578 36.25 -3.91 -2.96
N ALA A 579 36.51 -5.15 -2.53
CA ALA A 579 37.72 -5.51 -1.77
C ALA A 579 38.99 -5.44 -2.63
N ARG A 580 38.94 -5.94 -3.87
CA ARG A 580 40.08 -5.92 -4.80
C ARG A 580 40.47 -4.51 -5.24
N HIS A 581 39.48 -3.63 -5.42
CA HIS A 581 39.72 -2.20 -5.71
C HIS A 581 40.43 -1.47 -4.57
N LEU A 582 40.24 -1.89 -3.30
CA LEU A 582 40.89 -1.30 -2.14
C LEU A 582 42.37 -1.73 -2.00
N GLU A 583 42.76 -2.91 -2.49
CA GLU A 583 44.13 -3.43 -2.41
C GLU A 583 45.08 -2.89 -3.49
N SER A 584 44.57 -2.49 -4.67
CA SER A 584 45.42 -2.09 -5.81
C SER A 584 45.98 -0.66 -5.74
N GLY A 585 45.72 0.08 -4.65
CA GLY A 585 46.29 1.42 -4.42
C GLY A 585 45.89 2.49 -5.44
N ALA A 586 44.90 2.22 -6.29
CA ALA A 586 44.39 3.17 -7.27
C ALA A 586 43.57 4.26 -6.55
N ALA A 587 43.70 5.52 -6.99
CA ALA A 587 42.80 6.59 -6.56
C ALA A 587 41.36 6.14 -6.84
N VAL A 588 40.44 6.43 -5.91
CA VAL A 588 39.01 6.15 -6.06
C VAL A 588 38.46 7.07 -7.17
N GLU A 589 38.70 6.72 -8.43
CA GLU A 589 37.83 7.11 -9.52
C GLU A 589 36.52 6.35 -9.37
N GLU A 590 35.41 7.07 -9.56
CA GLU A 590 34.02 6.65 -9.36
C GLU A 590 33.67 5.33 -10.08
N THR A 591 34.07 4.19 -9.53
CA THR A 591 33.49 2.87 -9.83
C THR A 591 32.25 2.60 -8.95
N ALA A 592 31.54 3.68 -8.62
CA ALA A 592 30.23 3.66 -7.99
C ALA A 592 29.08 3.93 -8.99
N LYS A 593 29.34 3.95 -10.31
CA LYS A 593 28.35 4.37 -11.31
C LYS A 593 27.70 3.30 -12.19
N ASP A 594 28.11 2.02 -12.11
CA ASP A 594 27.48 0.97 -12.95
C ASP A 594 26.46 0.06 -12.25
N ILE A 595 26.14 0.26 -10.96
CA ILE A 595 25.06 -0.49 -10.29
C ILE A 595 24.38 0.32 -9.18
N GLU A 596 23.64 1.38 -9.52
CA GLU A 596 22.68 2.04 -8.61
C GLU A 596 21.33 2.35 -9.27
N GLY A 597 20.56 1.29 -9.57
CA GLY A 597 19.20 1.40 -10.09
C GLY A 597 18.15 1.07 -9.05
N SER A 598 17.32 2.06 -8.75
CA SER A 598 16.20 2.09 -7.80
C SER A 598 16.57 2.16 -6.31
N GLU A 599 15.83 3.00 -5.56
CA GLU A 599 15.79 2.96 -4.09
C GLU A 599 15.32 1.59 -3.55
N ASP A 600 14.73 0.74 -4.39
CA ASP A 600 14.45 -0.65 -4.08
C ASP A 600 15.68 -1.56 -4.13
N LYS A 601 16.78 -1.20 -4.84
CA LYS A 601 18.09 -1.86 -4.61
C LYS A 601 18.69 -1.44 -3.26
N LYS A 602 18.39 -0.25 -2.74
CA LYS A 602 18.73 0.17 -1.36
C LYS A 602 17.89 -0.56 -0.29
N LYS A 603 16.66 -0.97 -0.61
CA LYS A 603 15.86 -1.88 0.24
C LYS A 603 16.19 -3.37 0.03
N ARG A 604 16.56 -3.82 -1.18
CA ARG A 604 17.06 -5.19 -1.47
C ARG A 604 18.40 -5.45 -0.77
N LYS A 605 19.33 -4.49 -0.80
CA LYS A 605 20.55 -4.50 0.05
C LYS A 605 20.26 -4.45 1.55
N LYS A 606 19.04 -4.09 1.97
CA LYS A 606 18.67 -4.00 3.39
C LYS A 606 18.23 -5.34 3.97
N LYS A 607 17.89 -6.33 3.12
CA LYS A 607 17.62 -7.70 3.55
C LYS A 607 18.87 -8.58 3.57
N VAL A 608 19.87 -8.39 2.70
CA VAL A 608 21.21 -8.97 2.93
C VAL A 608 21.97 -8.04 3.88
N LYS A 609 21.88 -8.29 5.20
CA LYS A 609 22.66 -7.54 6.20
C LYS A 609 24.13 -7.49 5.76
N ASP A 610 24.61 -6.28 5.45
CA ASP A 610 25.99 -5.94 5.10
C ASP A 610 26.56 -6.75 3.91
N ILE A 611 26.79 -6.08 2.76
CA ILE A 611 27.75 -6.61 1.77
C ILE A 611 29.10 -6.64 2.49
N LYS A 612 29.47 -7.82 2.98
CA LYS A 612 30.78 -8.03 3.58
C LYS A 612 31.81 -7.87 2.46
N VAL A 613 32.54 -6.76 2.51
CA VAL A 613 33.67 -6.50 1.62
C VAL A 613 34.79 -7.45 2.01
N VAL A 614 34.81 -8.62 1.37
CA VAL A 614 35.78 -9.69 1.58
C VAL A 614 36.28 -10.10 0.21
N LYS A 615 37.60 -10.11 0.04
CA LYS A 615 38.22 -10.62 -1.18
C LYS A 615 38.00 -12.13 -1.25
N LEU A 616 37.40 -12.58 -2.33
CA LEU A 616 37.19 -13.99 -2.65
C LEU A 616 38.35 -14.50 -3.49
N GLU A 617 38.65 -15.80 -3.43
CA GLU A 617 39.62 -16.41 -4.35
C GLU A 617 39.09 -16.37 -5.79
N ASP A 618 40.00 -16.25 -6.78
CA ASP A 618 39.63 -16.20 -8.21
C ASP A 618 38.78 -17.40 -8.65
N SER A 619 39.09 -18.58 -8.12
CA SER A 619 38.33 -19.81 -8.33
C SER A 619 36.88 -19.71 -7.87
N VAL A 620 36.63 -19.05 -6.73
CA VAL A 620 35.28 -18.88 -6.15
C VAL A 620 34.48 -17.82 -6.92
N VAL A 621 35.14 -16.76 -7.40
CA VAL A 621 34.52 -15.73 -8.25
C VAL A 621 34.03 -16.37 -9.55
N GLN A 622 34.91 -17.13 -10.21
CA GLN A 622 34.56 -17.86 -11.42
C GLN A 622 33.43 -18.86 -11.18
N GLU A 623 33.46 -19.61 -10.08
CA GLU A 623 32.40 -20.56 -9.72
C GLU A 623 31.04 -19.86 -9.52
N TYR A 624 31.00 -18.70 -8.86
CA TYR A 624 29.76 -17.93 -8.66
C TYR A 624 29.21 -17.39 -9.98
N GLU A 625 30.06 -16.88 -10.86
CA GLU A 625 29.65 -16.40 -12.19
C GLU A 625 29.13 -17.56 -13.06
N GLU A 626 29.78 -18.73 -13.02
CA GLU A 626 29.32 -19.92 -13.72
C GLU A 626 28.01 -20.48 -13.16
N THR A 627 27.81 -20.41 -11.84
CA THR A 627 26.56 -20.84 -11.17
C THR A 627 25.41 -19.91 -11.54
N LEU A 628 25.61 -18.59 -11.49
CA LEU A 628 24.60 -17.59 -11.89
C LEU A 628 24.21 -17.74 -13.35
N ALA A 629 25.17 -18.00 -14.25
CA ALA A 629 24.89 -18.20 -15.67
C ALA A 629 24.06 -19.48 -15.98
N LYS A 630 24.01 -20.43 -15.04
CA LYS A 630 23.30 -21.72 -15.20
C LYS A 630 22.10 -21.83 -14.26
N ILE A 631 21.71 -20.75 -13.58
CA ILE A 631 20.80 -20.83 -12.43
C ILE A 631 19.43 -21.42 -12.79
N ASP A 632 18.92 -21.10 -13.99
CA ASP A 632 17.65 -21.61 -14.49
C ASP A 632 17.68 -23.09 -14.88
N ASN A 633 18.87 -23.70 -15.00
CA ASN A 633 19.02 -25.11 -15.35
C ASN A 633 19.05 -26.03 -14.12
N TYR A 634 19.10 -25.48 -12.90
CA TYR A 634 19.21 -26.27 -11.68
C TYR A 634 17.83 -26.73 -11.18
N ASP A 635 17.75 -28.00 -10.79
CA ASP A 635 16.57 -28.53 -10.13
C ASP A 635 16.55 -28.23 -8.62
N GLY A 636 15.52 -28.70 -7.91
CA GLY A 636 15.40 -28.43 -6.46
C GLY A 636 16.53 -29.03 -5.62
N ASN A 637 17.11 -30.16 -6.04
CA ASN A 637 18.22 -30.78 -5.34
C ASN A 637 19.51 -30.01 -5.62
N ASP A 638 19.76 -29.65 -6.89
CA ASP A 638 20.91 -28.83 -7.28
C ASP A 638 20.91 -27.49 -6.52
N LEU A 639 19.77 -26.79 -6.49
CA LEU A 639 19.61 -25.56 -5.73
C LEU A 639 19.80 -25.78 -4.23
N GLY A 640 19.34 -26.92 -3.70
CA GLY A 640 19.56 -27.31 -2.31
C GLY A 640 21.04 -27.52 -2.00
N GLU A 641 21.77 -28.20 -2.89
CA GLU A 641 23.22 -28.39 -2.78
C GLU A 641 23.97 -27.06 -2.85
N ILE A 642 23.58 -26.15 -3.75
CA ILE A 642 24.16 -24.80 -3.85
C ILE A 642 23.91 -24.00 -2.56
N ILE A 643 22.69 -24.06 -2.01
CA ILE A 643 22.34 -23.40 -0.74
C ILE A 643 23.21 -23.94 0.40
N ILE A 644 23.42 -25.24 0.48
CA ILE A 644 24.27 -25.87 1.51
C ILE A 644 25.74 -25.53 1.29
N LYS A 645 26.26 -25.73 0.08
CA LYS A 645 27.66 -25.52 -0.34
C LYS A 645 28.11 -24.09 -0.10
N HIS A 646 27.25 -23.12 -0.40
CA HIS A 646 27.56 -21.70 -0.23
C HIS A 646 27.03 -21.11 1.08
N HIS A 647 26.49 -21.93 1.99
CA HIS A 647 25.94 -21.50 3.28
C HIS A 647 24.95 -20.33 3.14
N ILE A 648 24.03 -20.45 2.19
CA ILE A 648 22.98 -19.46 1.94
C ILE A 648 21.90 -19.60 3.02
N LYS A 649 21.56 -18.49 3.67
CA LYS A 649 20.64 -18.42 4.82
C LYS A 649 19.56 -17.37 4.57
N ASN A 650 18.51 -17.34 5.41
CA ASN A 650 17.52 -16.26 5.37
C ASN A 650 18.26 -14.91 5.49
N PRO A 651 18.17 -14.01 4.50
CA PRO A 651 18.91 -12.74 4.52
C PRO A 651 18.58 -11.87 5.74
N GLY A 652 17.30 -11.80 6.13
CA GLY A 652 16.83 -10.92 7.21
C GLY A 652 17.19 -11.42 8.61
N THR A 653 17.03 -12.71 8.86
CA THR A 653 17.19 -13.32 10.19
C THR A 653 18.53 -14.04 10.38
N GLY A 654 19.21 -14.42 9.29
CA GLY A 654 20.37 -15.31 9.32
C GLY A 654 20.02 -16.77 9.68
N GLY A 655 18.73 -17.14 9.67
CA GLY A 655 18.25 -18.49 9.94
C GLY A 655 18.56 -19.47 8.80
N ASP A 656 18.77 -20.74 9.16
CA ASP A 656 18.92 -21.82 8.17
C ASP A 656 17.60 -22.06 7.42
N LEU A 657 17.69 -22.58 6.20
CA LEU A 657 16.55 -22.79 5.30
C LEU A 657 16.27 -24.29 5.15
N GLU A 658 15.00 -24.65 5.03
CA GLU A 658 14.61 -25.98 4.60
C GLU A 658 15.01 -26.21 3.13
N PRO A 659 15.29 -27.47 2.73
CA PRO A 659 15.60 -27.79 1.33
C PRO A 659 14.51 -27.30 0.37
N PRO A 660 14.87 -26.91 -0.87
CA PRO A 660 13.88 -26.48 -1.85
C PRO A 660 12.84 -27.56 -2.15
N VAL A 661 11.56 -27.17 -2.14
CA VAL A 661 10.43 -28.04 -2.49
C VAL A 661 9.66 -27.42 -3.65
N ALA A 662 9.14 -28.27 -4.54
CA ALA A 662 8.34 -27.82 -5.67
C ALA A 662 7.01 -27.22 -5.17
N PHE A 663 6.70 -26.00 -5.62
CA PHE A 663 5.46 -25.32 -5.35
C PHE A 663 4.71 -25.05 -6.65
N ASN A 664 3.54 -25.66 -6.81
CA ASN A 664 2.73 -25.49 -8.01
C ASN A 664 2.18 -24.06 -8.09
N LEU A 665 2.46 -23.39 -9.21
CA LEU A 665 2.05 -22.02 -9.46
C LEU A 665 0.62 -21.92 -10.00
N MET A 666 -0.14 -23.01 -10.12
CA MET A 666 -1.54 -22.98 -10.52
C MET A 666 -2.46 -22.99 -9.29
N PHE A 667 -3.55 -22.23 -9.35
CA PHE A 667 -4.59 -22.28 -8.31
C PHE A 667 -5.46 -23.52 -8.49
N GLY A 668 -5.29 -24.50 -7.61
CA GLY A 668 -6.11 -25.72 -7.58
C GLY A 668 -7.52 -25.48 -7.04
N THR A 669 -8.49 -26.19 -7.61
CA THR A 669 -9.91 -26.19 -7.19
C THR A 669 -10.57 -27.54 -7.48
N SER A 670 -11.81 -27.72 -7.05
CA SER A 670 -12.64 -28.89 -7.35
C SER A 670 -13.86 -28.48 -8.16
N ILE A 671 -14.08 -29.16 -9.29
CA ILE A 671 -15.22 -28.92 -10.17
C ILE A 671 -16.39 -29.79 -9.70
N GLY A 672 -17.48 -29.15 -9.27
CA GLY A 672 -18.68 -29.81 -8.76
C GLY A 672 -18.61 -30.16 -7.26
N PRO A 673 -19.77 -30.46 -6.65
CA PRO A 673 -19.89 -30.59 -5.19
C PRO A 673 -19.28 -31.89 -4.63
N SER A 674 -19.06 -32.91 -5.46
CA SER A 674 -18.57 -34.23 -5.02
C SER A 674 -17.05 -34.33 -4.92
N SER A 675 -16.29 -33.24 -5.08
CA SER A 675 -14.80 -33.20 -5.08
C SER A 675 -14.08 -34.18 -6.03
N ASN A 676 -14.81 -34.91 -6.88
CA ASN A 676 -14.25 -36.00 -7.70
C ASN A 676 -13.56 -35.52 -8.99
N LEU A 677 -13.73 -34.26 -9.39
CA LEU A 677 -13.11 -33.71 -10.60
C LEU A 677 -12.16 -32.57 -10.23
N PRO A 678 -10.85 -32.84 -10.06
CA PRO A 678 -9.87 -31.79 -9.80
C PRO A 678 -9.73 -30.86 -11.00
N GLY A 679 -9.56 -29.57 -10.74
CA GLY A 679 -9.33 -28.56 -11.76
C GLY A 679 -8.42 -27.45 -11.25
N TYR A 680 -8.10 -26.53 -12.14
CA TYR A 680 -7.31 -25.34 -11.85
C TYR A 680 -7.96 -24.11 -12.48
N LEU A 681 -7.56 -22.94 -12.00
CA LEU A 681 -7.68 -21.73 -12.81
C LEU A 681 -6.55 -21.71 -13.84
N ARG A 682 -6.88 -21.40 -15.11
CA ARG A 682 -5.93 -21.41 -16.21
C ARG A 682 -4.72 -20.46 -15.98
N PRO A 683 -3.48 -20.90 -16.25
CA PRO A 683 -2.28 -20.05 -16.14
C PRO A 683 -2.02 -19.18 -17.38
N GLU A 684 -2.68 -19.50 -18.49
CA GLU A 684 -2.65 -18.85 -19.81
C GLU A 684 -4.02 -19.04 -20.49
N THR A 685 -4.28 -18.33 -21.58
CA THR A 685 -5.53 -18.43 -22.36
C THR A 685 -5.41 -19.31 -23.61
N ALA A 686 -4.19 -19.57 -24.08
CA ALA A 686 -3.84 -20.40 -25.24
C ALA A 686 -4.55 -21.78 -25.30
N GLN A 687 -4.56 -22.53 -24.18
CA GLN A 687 -5.15 -23.89 -24.13
C GLN A 687 -6.60 -23.97 -24.61
N GLY A 688 -7.41 -22.93 -24.35
CA GLY A 688 -8.79 -22.88 -24.83
C GLY A 688 -8.89 -22.77 -26.36
N GLN A 689 -7.93 -22.10 -26.99
CA GLN A 689 -7.84 -21.93 -28.43
C GLN A 689 -7.42 -23.26 -29.09
N PHE A 690 -6.39 -23.93 -28.56
CA PHE A 690 -5.95 -25.25 -29.06
C PHE A 690 -7.04 -26.31 -29.00
N LEU A 691 -7.79 -26.38 -27.89
CA LEU A 691 -8.87 -27.35 -27.73
C LEU A 691 -10.08 -27.08 -28.65
N ASN A 692 -10.18 -25.87 -29.22
CA ASN A 692 -11.20 -25.52 -30.21
C ASN A 692 -10.65 -25.44 -31.65
N PHE A 693 -9.39 -25.83 -31.88
CA PHE A 693 -8.71 -25.72 -33.17
C PHE A 693 -9.54 -26.24 -34.36
N GLN A 694 -10.09 -27.45 -34.27
CA GLN A 694 -10.89 -28.03 -35.36
C GLN A 694 -12.15 -27.22 -35.67
N LYS A 695 -12.80 -26.63 -34.65
CA LYS A 695 -13.99 -25.79 -34.85
C LYS A 695 -13.60 -24.45 -35.49
N LEU A 696 -12.47 -23.89 -35.09
CA LEU A 696 -11.92 -22.65 -35.64
C LEU A 696 -11.50 -22.83 -37.10
N LEU A 697 -10.81 -23.92 -37.41
CA LEU A 697 -10.46 -24.30 -38.77
C LEU A 697 -11.71 -24.49 -39.63
N GLY A 698 -12.73 -25.18 -39.13
CA GLY A 698 -14.01 -25.34 -39.81
C GLY A 698 -14.74 -24.01 -40.02
N PHE A 699 -14.72 -23.10 -39.04
CA PHE A 699 -15.26 -21.74 -39.18
C PHE A 699 -14.51 -20.93 -40.25
N ASN A 700 -13.20 -21.13 -40.37
CA ASN A 700 -12.38 -20.54 -41.42
C ASN A 700 -12.47 -21.29 -42.77
N ASN A 701 -13.46 -22.18 -42.95
CA ASN A 701 -13.66 -22.97 -44.16
C ASN A 701 -12.44 -23.82 -44.56
N GLU A 702 -11.76 -24.41 -43.57
CA GLU A 702 -10.57 -25.27 -43.75
C GLU A 702 -9.38 -24.55 -44.41
N LYS A 703 -9.37 -23.20 -44.41
CA LYS A 703 -8.28 -22.41 -44.99
C LYS A 703 -7.15 -22.16 -43.99
N MET A 704 -5.93 -22.22 -44.50
CA MET A 704 -4.69 -21.90 -43.79
C MET A 704 -3.89 -20.82 -44.55
N PRO A 705 -3.08 -20.00 -43.86
CA PRO A 705 -3.02 -19.86 -42.40
C PRO A 705 -4.28 -19.18 -41.84
N PHE A 706 -4.48 -19.27 -40.53
CA PHE A 706 -5.50 -18.50 -39.81
C PHE A 706 -5.04 -18.21 -38.38
N ALA A 707 -5.60 -17.19 -37.76
CA ALA A 707 -5.31 -16.87 -36.36
C ALA A 707 -6.59 -16.91 -35.52
N SER A 708 -6.46 -17.40 -34.29
CA SER A 708 -7.44 -17.15 -33.23
C SER A 708 -6.86 -16.19 -32.21
N ALA A 709 -7.74 -15.51 -31.48
CA ALA A 709 -7.35 -14.64 -30.38
C ALA A 709 -8.23 -14.87 -29.16
N SER A 710 -7.67 -14.71 -27.97
CA SER A 710 -8.41 -14.77 -26.70
C SER A 710 -7.98 -13.65 -25.79
N ILE A 711 -8.95 -12.94 -25.22
CA ILE A 711 -8.72 -11.85 -24.25
C ILE A 711 -9.41 -12.21 -22.95
N GLY A 712 -8.65 -12.49 -21.90
CA GLY A 712 -9.23 -12.92 -20.65
C GLY A 712 -8.25 -13.01 -19.50
N LYS A 713 -8.78 -13.30 -18.31
CA LYS A 713 -7.97 -13.43 -17.11
C LYS A 713 -7.20 -14.74 -17.11
N SER A 714 -5.98 -14.68 -16.60
CA SER A 714 -5.10 -15.81 -16.30
C SER A 714 -4.59 -15.67 -14.87
N PHE A 715 -4.25 -16.82 -14.26
CA PHE A 715 -3.95 -16.89 -12.83
C PHE A 715 -2.64 -17.62 -12.57
N ARG A 716 -1.75 -17.00 -11.80
CA ARG A 716 -0.47 -17.60 -11.39
C ARG A 716 -0.31 -17.39 -9.89
N ASN A 717 -0.25 -18.46 -9.12
CA ASN A 717 -0.10 -18.45 -7.67
C ASN A 717 1.34 -18.11 -7.27
N GLU A 718 1.77 -16.90 -7.61
CA GLU A 718 3.12 -16.41 -7.37
C GLU A 718 3.51 -16.50 -5.89
N ILE A 719 4.71 -17.02 -5.63
CA ILE A 719 5.24 -17.27 -4.28
C ILE A 719 5.38 -15.95 -3.51
N SER A 720 5.97 -14.93 -4.14
CA SER A 720 6.19 -13.62 -3.53
C SER A 720 5.94 -12.50 -4.57
N PRO A 721 4.68 -12.15 -4.87
CA PRO A 721 4.36 -11.08 -5.79
C PRO A 721 4.85 -9.74 -5.22
N ARG A 722 5.75 -9.08 -5.96
CA ARG A 722 6.36 -7.77 -5.64
C ARG A 722 6.25 -6.88 -6.88
N GLN A 723 6.51 -5.57 -6.74
CA GLN A 723 6.57 -4.61 -7.87
C GLN A 723 5.19 -4.24 -8.49
N GLY A 724 4.14 -4.13 -7.66
CA GLY A 724 2.85 -3.61 -8.11
C GLY A 724 2.19 -4.49 -9.18
N LEU A 725 1.81 -3.89 -10.31
CA LEU A 725 1.12 -4.57 -11.42
C LEU A 725 2.05 -5.47 -12.27
N LEU A 726 3.37 -5.42 -12.07
CA LEU A 726 4.32 -6.16 -12.90
C LEU A 726 4.33 -7.67 -12.59
N ARG A 727 4.06 -8.05 -11.34
CA ARG A 727 4.01 -9.44 -10.88
C ARG A 727 2.81 -9.66 -9.96
N VAL A 728 1.73 -10.15 -10.56
CA VAL A 728 0.41 -10.31 -9.94
C VAL A 728 -0.09 -11.74 -10.10
N ARG A 729 -1.06 -12.11 -9.25
CA ARG A 729 -1.64 -13.46 -9.22
C ARG A 729 -2.84 -13.64 -10.15
N GLU A 730 -3.47 -12.53 -10.51
CA GLU A 730 -4.54 -12.46 -11.50
C GLU A 730 -4.22 -11.29 -12.43
N PHE A 731 -4.23 -11.53 -13.74
CA PHE A 731 -3.99 -10.49 -14.74
C PHE A 731 -4.75 -10.77 -16.02
N LEU A 732 -5.02 -9.70 -16.77
CA LEU A 732 -5.63 -9.77 -18.09
C LEU A 732 -4.53 -10.03 -19.12
N MET A 733 -4.74 -11.05 -19.94
CA MET A 733 -3.91 -11.37 -21.09
C MET A 733 -4.71 -11.19 -22.38
N ALA A 734 -4.02 -10.87 -23.46
CA ALA A 734 -4.54 -11.01 -24.81
C ALA A 734 -3.54 -11.89 -25.57
N GLU A 735 -3.96 -13.04 -26.06
CA GLU A 735 -3.09 -14.00 -26.73
C GLU A 735 -3.63 -14.32 -28.11
N ILE A 736 -2.72 -14.48 -29.07
CA ILE A 736 -3.03 -14.84 -30.45
C ILE A 736 -2.37 -16.18 -30.73
N GLU A 737 -3.11 -17.14 -31.28
CA GLU A 737 -2.54 -18.36 -31.86
C GLU A 737 -2.64 -18.26 -33.37
N HIS A 738 -1.53 -17.98 -34.05
CA HIS A 738 -1.48 -17.97 -35.50
C HIS A 738 -1.01 -19.33 -36.03
N PHE A 739 -1.97 -20.10 -36.57
CA PHE A 739 -1.73 -21.43 -37.13
C PHE A 739 -1.23 -21.32 -38.57
N VAL A 740 -0.06 -21.90 -38.82
CA VAL A 740 0.65 -21.83 -40.10
C VAL A 740 1.14 -23.20 -40.55
N ASP A 741 1.33 -23.38 -41.86
CA ASP A 741 1.91 -24.59 -42.41
C ASP A 741 3.38 -24.72 -41.97
N PRO A 742 3.81 -25.86 -41.40
CA PRO A 742 5.19 -26.07 -40.99
C PRO A 742 6.20 -25.99 -42.14
N GLU A 743 5.79 -26.26 -43.39
CA GLU A 743 6.65 -26.17 -44.58
C GLU A 743 6.62 -24.77 -45.23
N ASN A 744 5.70 -23.89 -44.84
CA ASN A 744 5.58 -22.54 -45.39
C ASN A 744 5.17 -21.52 -44.31
N LYS A 745 6.17 -20.91 -43.68
CA LYS A 745 6.01 -19.82 -42.69
C LYS A 745 6.14 -18.41 -43.29
N SER A 746 5.87 -18.24 -44.59
CA SER A 746 5.77 -16.90 -45.20
C SER A 746 4.49 -16.19 -44.76
N HIS A 747 4.54 -14.86 -44.64
CA HIS A 747 3.34 -14.08 -44.28
C HIS A 747 2.95 -13.17 -45.45
N PRO A 748 1.70 -13.24 -45.95
CA PRO A 748 1.31 -12.56 -47.19
C PRO A 748 1.45 -11.04 -47.12
N ARG A 749 1.38 -10.47 -45.92
CA ARG A 749 1.48 -9.03 -45.66
C ARG A 749 2.84 -8.59 -45.10
N PHE A 750 3.84 -9.48 -45.07
CA PHE A 750 5.17 -9.13 -44.53
C PHE A 750 5.81 -7.93 -45.26
N SER A 751 5.58 -7.83 -46.57
CA SER A 751 6.07 -6.72 -47.40
C SER A 751 5.57 -5.34 -46.96
N GLU A 752 4.44 -5.25 -46.25
CA GLU A 752 3.91 -3.98 -45.72
C GLU A 752 4.79 -3.40 -44.60
N VAL A 753 5.47 -4.28 -43.84
CA VAL A 753 6.26 -3.91 -42.66
C VAL A 753 7.77 -4.12 -42.83
N ALA A 754 8.18 -4.95 -43.79
CA ALA A 754 9.55 -5.41 -43.99
C ALA A 754 10.59 -4.27 -43.95
N ASP A 755 10.38 -3.25 -44.77
CA ASP A 755 11.34 -2.14 -44.91
C ASP A 755 10.88 -0.85 -44.20
N THR A 756 9.66 -0.84 -43.64
CA THR A 756 9.06 0.35 -43.03
C THR A 756 9.17 0.38 -41.51
N VAL A 757 9.32 -0.78 -40.87
CA VAL A 757 9.39 -0.92 -39.42
C VAL A 757 10.80 -1.30 -38.97
N THR A 758 11.38 -0.45 -38.14
CA THR A 758 12.71 -0.65 -37.54
C THR A 758 12.56 -0.98 -36.06
N LEU A 759 13.19 -2.06 -35.61
CA LEU A 759 13.15 -2.54 -34.22
C LEU A 759 14.53 -2.47 -33.57
N ASN A 760 14.55 -2.42 -32.24
CA ASN A 760 15.75 -2.54 -31.43
C ASN A 760 15.88 -3.98 -30.93
N PHE A 761 16.75 -4.78 -31.52
CA PHE A 761 16.93 -6.18 -31.16
C PHE A 761 18.03 -6.37 -30.11
N LEU A 762 17.86 -7.34 -29.22
CA LEU A 762 18.90 -7.91 -28.39
C LEU A 762 19.04 -9.41 -28.75
N PRO A 763 19.89 -9.75 -29.73
CA PRO A 763 20.06 -11.14 -30.20
C PRO A 763 20.67 -12.04 -29.13
N LYS A 764 20.43 -13.35 -29.23
CA LYS A 764 20.98 -14.34 -28.29
C LYS A 764 22.50 -14.38 -28.29
N GLU A 765 23.17 -14.13 -29.41
CA GLU A 765 24.63 -14.15 -29.52
C GLU A 765 25.27 -13.00 -28.72
N VAL A 766 24.59 -11.85 -28.66
CA VAL A 766 25.04 -10.69 -27.87
C VAL A 766 24.90 -10.98 -26.38
N GLN A 767 23.80 -11.63 -25.98
CA GLN A 767 23.55 -12.05 -24.59
C GLN A 767 24.56 -13.10 -24.13
N GLN A 768 24.86 -14.10 -24.97
CA GLN A 768 25.89 -15.12 -24.70
C GLN A 768 27.29 -14.51 -24.53
N ALA A 769 27.57 -13.38 -25.19
CA ALA A 769 28.80 -12.62 -25.01
C ALA A 769 28.80 -11.72 -23.75
N GLY A 770 27.77 -11.80 -22.90
CA GLY A 770 27.61 -11.02 -21.68
C GLY A 770 27.31 -9.53 -21.92
N LYS A 771 26.81 -9.17 -23.10
CA LYS A 771 26.52 -7.78 -23.49
C LYS A 771 25.02 -7.54 -23.58
N THR A 772 24.63 -6.27 -23.42
CA THR A 772 23.23 -5.81 -23.50
C THR A 772 23.00 -4.77 -24.59
N THR A 773 23.98 -4.60 -25.48
CA THR A 773 23.92 -3.65 -26.59
C THR A 773 22.88 -4.08 -27.60
N THR A 774 21.95 -3.18 -27.94
CA THR A 774 20.92 -3.46 -28.94
C THR A 774 21.43 -3.19 -30.36
N VAL A 775 20.87 -3.92 -31.32
CA VAL A 775 21.11 -3.76 -32.75
C VAL A 775 19.82 -3.24 -33.38
N ARG A 776 19.89 -2.06 -34.00
CA ARG A 776 18.73 -1.45 -34.65
C ARG A 776 18.69 -1.84 -36.12
N LYS A 777 17.64 -2.55 -36.55
CA LYS A 777 17.47 -3.03 -37.95
C LYS A 777 16.02 -2.98 -38.39
N THR A 778 15.81 -2.91 -39.70
CA THR A 778 14.48 -3.18 -40.26
C THR A 778 14.12 -4.65 -40.05
N ILE A 779 12.83 -4.96 -39.91
CA ILE A 779 12.42 -6.35 -39.72
C ILE A 779 12.74 -7.22 -40.95
N GLY A 780 12.70 -6.64 -42.15
CA GLY A 780 13.06 -7.31 -43.40
C GLY A 780 14.56 -7.62 -43.53
N GLU A 781 15.45 -6.79 -42.97
CA GLU A 781 16.87 -7.14 -42.82
C GLU A 781 17.07 -8.28 -41.82
N ALA A 782 16.42 -8.22 -40.65
CA ALA A 782 16.57 -9.22 -39.61
C ALA A 782 16.12 -10.62 -40.08
N VAL A 783 15.03 -10.72 -40.85
CA VAL A 783 14.57 -11.99 -41.44
C VAL A 783 15.51 -12.48 -42.54
N ARG A 784 15.98 -11.61 -43.45
CA ARG A 784 16.90 -12.01 -44.53
C ARG A 784 18.24 -12.52 -44.03
N GLU A 785 18.72 -11.99 -42.91
CA GLU A 785 19.97 -12.42 -42.27
C GLU A 785 19.80 -13.68 -41.41
N GLY A 786 18.58 -14.16 -41.21
CA GLY A 786 18.29 -15.32 -40.36
C GLY A 786 18.37 -15.03 -38.85
N MET A 787 18.34 -13.75 -38.44
CA MET A 787 18.26 -13.37 -37.02
C MET A 787 16.87 -13.70 -36.47
N VAL A 788 15.83 -13.36 -37.22
CA VAL A 788 14.44 -13.76 -36.97
C VAL A 788 14.11 -14.91 -37.93
N ASP A 789 13.64 -16.03 -37.40
CA ASP A 789 13.57 -17.31 -38.13
C ASP A 789 12.73 -17.26 -39.42
N ASN A 790 11.61 -16.53 -39.43
CA ASN A 790 10.68 -16.52 -40.56
C ASN A 790 9.86 -15.22 -40.67
N GLU A 791 9.22 -15.01 -41.82
CA GLU A 791 8.43 -13.81 -42.12
C GLU A 791 7.19 -13.67 -41.22
N THR A 792 6.57 -14.78 -40.80
CA THR A 792 5.39 -14.75 -39.93
C THR A 792 5.74 -14.23 -38.54
N LEU A 793 6.80 -14.79 -37.94
CA LEU A 793 7.33 -14.29 -36.67
C LEU A 793 7.72 -12.81 -36.80
N GLY A 794 8.44 -12.46 -37.86
CA GLY A 794 8.84 -11.07 -38.12
C GLY A 794 7.65 -10.11 -38.27
N TYR A 795 6.60 -10.53 -38.98
CA TYR A 795 5.37 -9.75 -39.14
C TYR A 795 4.76 -9.40 -37.78
N PHE A 796 4.61 -10.38 -36.89
CA PHE A 796 4.05 -10.15 -35.56
C PHE A 796 4.96 -9.27 -34.69
N LEU A 797 6.28 -9.42 -34.73
CA LEU A 797 7.20 -8.50 -34.03
C LEU A 797 7.01 -7.04 -34.47
N ALA A 798 6.87 -6.82 -35.78
CA ALA A 798 6.60 -5.48 -36.32
C ALA A 798 5.22 -4.97 -35.87
N ARG A 799 4.17 -5.79 -35.95
CA ARG A 799 2.81 -5.42 -35.50
C ARG A 799 2.75 -5.12 -34.00
N ILE A 800 3.49 -5.87 -33.17
CA ILE A 800 3.64 -5.62 -31.73
C ILE A 800 4.25 -4.23 -31.50
N ASN A 801 5.35 -3.90 -32.17
CA ASN A 801 5.97 -2.59 -32.03
C ASN A 801 5.04 -1.45 -32.46
N LEU A 802 4.32 -1.63 -33.58
CA LEU A 802 3.34 -0.65 -34.06
C LEU A 802 2.18 -0.46 -33.06
N PHE A 803 1.72 -1.53 -32.42
CA PHE A 803 0.69 -1.45 -31.38
C PHE A 803 1.20 -0.68 -30.15
N LEU A 804 2.38 -1.03 -29.63
CA LEU A 804 2.99 -0.37 -28.48
C LEU A 804 3.18 1.14 -28.74
N LYS A 805 3.67 1.49 -29.92
CA LYS A 805 3.77 2.89 -30.38
C LYS A 805 2.40 3.58 -30.42
N LYS A 806 1.38 2.92 -30.98
CA LYS A 806 0.02 3.46 -31.13
C LYS A 806 -0.65 3.78 -29.79
N ILE A 807 -0.38 2.99 -28.75
CA ILE A 807 -0.90 3.26 -27.39
C ILE A 807 -0.04 4.28 -26.61
N GLY A 808 1.10 4.72 -27.15
CA GLY A 808 1.92 5.79 -26.58
C GLY A 808 3.16 5.33 -25.81
N VAL A 809 3.61 4.09 -26.00
CA VAL A 809 4.91 3.63 -25.47
C VAL A 809 6.04 4.36 -26.20
N ASP A 810 7.08 4.76 -25.45
CA ASP A 810 8.26 5.43 -25.99
C ASP A 810 9.15 4.43 -26.72
N GLU A 811 9.33 4.60 -28.04
CA GLU A 811 10.13 3.70 -28.89
C GLU A 811 11.60 3.57 -28.43
N ASN A 812 12.14 4.56 -27.71
CA ASN A 812 13.50 4.47 -27.16
C ASN A 812 13.59 3.56 -25.93
N LYS A 813 12.45 3.21 -25.35
CA LYS A 813 12.29 2.36 -24.17
C LYS A 813 11.67 1.01 -24.52
N VAL A 814 11.75 0.60 -25.79
CA VAL A 814 11.34 -0.72 -26.30
C VAL A 814 12.56 -1.45 -26.86
N ARG A 815 12.69 -2.73 -26.52
CA ARG A 815 13.59 -3.66 -27.22
C ARG A 815 12.93 -5.03 -27.39
N PHE A 816 13.43 -5.79 -28.35
CA PHE A 816 13.02 -7.17 -28.61
C PHE A 816 14.19 -8.08 -28.24
N ARG A 817 14.05 -8.86 -27.17
CA ARG A 817 15.10 -9.77 -26.67
C ARG A 817 14.82 -11.18 -27.14
N GLN A 818 15.79 -11.81 -27.80
CA GLN A 818 15.69 -13.21 -28.19
C GLN A 818 15.97 -14.13 -27.00
N HIS A 819 15.25 -15.24 -26.87
CA HIS A 819 15.57 -16.26 -25.87
C HIS A 819 16.86 -17.00 -26.22
N MET A 820 17.63 -17.38 -25.20
CA MET A 820 18.80 -18.26 -25.35
C MET A 820 18.38 -19.74 -25.38
N GLU A 821 19.25 -20.63 -25.85
CA GLU A 821 18.94 -22.07 -26.00
C GLU A 821 18.50 -22.74 -24.69
N ASN A 822 19.00 -22.28 -23.55
CA ASN A 822 18.64 -22.76 -22.21
C ASN A 822 17.32 -22.17 -21.68
N GLU A 823 16.86 -21.05 -22.22
CA GLU A 823 15.59 -20.39 -21.86
C GLU A 823 14.44 -20.82 -22.77
N MET A 824 14.75 -21.23 -24.01
CA MET A 824 13.75 -21.70 -24.95
C MET A 824 13.00 -22.90 -24.39
N ALA A 825 11.67 -22.85 -24.44
CA ALA A 825 10.88 -24.04 -24.23
C ALA A 825 11.33 -25.13 -25.21
N HIS A 826 11.49 -26.37 -24.74
CA HIS A 826 11.92 -27.54 -25.53
C HIS A 826 11.20 -27.80 -26.86
N TYR A 827 10.09 -27.10 -27.14
CA TYR A 827 9.32 -27.17 -28.38
C TYR A 827 9.35 -25.88 -29.23
N ALA A 828 9.93 -24.79 -28.74
CA ALA A 828 9.98 -23.52 -29.45
C ALA A 828 11.13 -23.50 -30.47
N SER A 829 10.85 -23.00 -31.68
CA SER A 829 11.87 -22.87 -32.74
C SER A 829 12.65 -21.55 -32.62
N ASP A 830 11.95 -20.47 -32.27
CA ASP A 830 12.50 -19.14 -31.99
C ASP A 830 11.53 -18.40 -31.05
N CYS A 831 12.02 -17.50 -30.22
CA CYS A 831 11.20 -16.74 -29.28
C CYS A 831 11.81 -15.36 -28.99
N TRP A 832 10.96 -14.34 -29.06
CA TRP A 832 11.33 -12.94 -28.88
C TRP A 832 10.37 -12.23 -27.92
N ASP A 833 10.94 -11.61 -26.88
CA ASP A 833 10.18 -10.81 -25.92
C ASP A 833 10.27 -9.33 -26.26
N ALA A 834 9.12 -8.67 -26.44
CA ALA A 834 9.05 -7.22 -26.38
C ALA A 834 9.15 -6.76 -24.93
N GLU A 835 10.30 -6.19 -24.58
CA GLU A 835 10.59 -5.67 -23.26
C GLU A 835 10.47 -4.15 -23.23
N LEU A 836 9.79 -3.66 -22.20
CA LEU A 836 9.65 -2.23 -21.94
C LEU A 836 10.58 -1.82 -20.80
N GLN A 837 11.35 -0.76 -21.01
CA GLN A 837 12.21 -0.21 -19.97
C GLN A 837 11.35 0.53 -18.93
N THR A 838 11.47 0.14 -17.67
CA THR A 838 10.77 0.76 -16.54
C THR A 838 11.78 1.15 -15.46
N SER A 839 11.30 1.82 -14.42
CA SER A 839 12.05 2.06 -13.19
C SER A 839 12.54 0.78 -12.49
N TYR A 840 11.95 -0.38 -12.83
CA TYR A 840 12.36 -1.70 -12.34
C TYR A 840 13.35 -2.42 -13.28
N GLY A 841 13.73 -1.81 -14.39
CA GLY A 841 14.55 -2.42 -15.44
C GLY A 841 13.73 -2.79 -16.68
N TRP A 842 14.29 -3.62 -17.54
CA TRP A 842 13.61 -4.15 -18.72
C TRP A 842 12.62 -5.24 -18.29
N ILE A 843 11.36 -5.06 -18.65
CA ILE A 843 10.27 -5.98 -18.27
C ILE A 843 9.61 -6.52 -19.53
N GLU A 844 9.58 -7.84 -19.66
CA GLU A 844 8.84 -8.56 -20.69
C GLU A 844 7.34 -8.22 -20.60
N CYS A 845 6.80 -7.62 -21.66
CA CYS A 845 5.40 -7.21 -21.73
C CYS A 845 4.62 -7.97 -22.81
N VAL A 846 5.32 -8.44 -23.85
CA VAL A 846 4.76 -9.30 -24.89
C VAL A 846 5.77 -10.39 -25.23
N GLY A 847 5.42 -11.66 -25.04
CA GLY A 847 6.19 -12.79 -25.59
C GLY A 847 5.73 -13.08 -27.01
N CYS A 848 6.64 -13.39 -27.92
CA CYS A 848 6.32 -13.80 -29.29
C CYS A 848 7.10 -15.07 -29.63
N ALA A 849 6.44 -16.22 -29.53
CA ALA A 849 7.07 -17.53 -29.64
C ALA A 849 6.63 -18.30 -30.88
N ASP A 850 7.53 -19.02 -31.53
CA ASP A 850 7.19 -20.07 -32.49
C ASP A 850 7.15 -21.42 -31.76
N ARG A 851 5.96 -21.84 -31.31
CA ARG A 851 5.75 -23.03 -30.47
C ARG A 851 5.74 -24.35 -31.26
N SER A 852 6.05 -24.30 -32.56
CA SER A 852 5.91 -25.43 -33.48
C SER A 852 4.53 -26.11 -33.35
N ALA A 853 4.47 -27.43 -33.40
CA ALA A 853 3.22 -28.21 -33.38
C ALA A 853 2.92 -28.87 -32.02
N TYR A 854 3.62 -28.48 -30.95
CA TYR A 854 3.62 -29.19 -29.67
C TYR A 854 2.23 -29.33 -29.05
N ASP A 855 1.53 -28.20 -28.85
CA ASP A 855 0.26 -28.16 -28.14
C ASP A 855 -0.83 -29.02 -28.80
N LEU A 856 -0.99 -28.91 -30.13
CA LEU A 856 -1.93 -29.74 -30.88
C LEU A 856 -1.53 -31.23 -30.84
N SER A 857 -0.23 -31.53 -30.94
CA SER A 857 0.26 -32.91 -30.95
C SER A 857 0.01 -33.63 -29.62
N VAL A 858 0.25 -32.96 -28.48
CA VAL A 858 0.04 -33.58 -27.15
C VAL A 858 -1.44 -33.82 -26.86
N HIS A 859 -2.31 -32.88 -27.24
CA HIS A 859 -3.76 -33.03 -27.06
C HIS A 859 -4.36 -34.07 -28.01
N GLN A 860 -3.91 -34.13 -29.27
CA GLN A 860 -4.30 -35.18 -30.20
C GLN A 860 -3.90 -36.56 -29.68
N LYS A 861 -2.65 -36.71 -29.21
CA LYS A 861 -2.16 -37.98 -28.65
C LYS A 861 -2.96 -38.42 -27.43
N LYS A 862 -3.34 -37.50 -26.54
CA LYS A 862 -4.11 -37.80 -25.34
C LYS A 862 -5.57 -38.16 -25.63
N THR A 863 -6.23 -37.42 -26.52
CA THR A 863 -7.68 -37.52 -26.74
C THR A 863 -8.06 -38.48 -27.86
N GLY A 864 -7.13 -38.81 -28.75
CA GLY A 864 -7.39 -39.54 -29.99
C GLY A 864 -8.19 -38.74 -31.04
N GLN A 865 -8.46 -37.45 -30.77
CA GLN A 865 -9.14 -36.57 -31.73
C GLN A 865 -8.12 -35.98 -32.69
N PHE A 866 -8.47 -35.95 -33.98
CA PHE A 866 -7.64 -35.32 -35.00
C PHE A 866 -7.59 -33.80 -34.79
N LEU A 867 -6.39 -33.25 -34.59
CA LEU A 867 -6.08 -31.84 -34.45
C LEU A 867 -5.06 -31.41 -35.54
N GLY A 868 -5.27 -31.86 -36.77
CA GLY A 868 -4.46 -31.50 -37.94
C GLY A 868 -5.27 -30.82 -39.04
N VAL A 869 -4.59 -30.47 -40.13
CA VAL A 869 -5.16 -29.88 -41.35
C VAL A 869 -5.16 -30.94 -42.44
N ARG A 870 -6.22 -30.94 -43.26
CA ARG A 870 -6.33 -31.73 -44.50
C ARG A 870 -6.30 -30.80 -45.70
N GLU A 871 -5.15 -30.70 -46.35
CA GLU A 871 -4.96 -29.85 -47.51
C GLU A 871 -5.11 -30.67 -48.81
N THR A 872 -6.00 -30.24 -49.72
CA THR A 872 -6.09 -30.85 -51.05
C THR A 872 -4.94 -30.36 -51.92
N LEU A 873 -4.11 -31.29 -52.41
CA LEU A 873 -2.98 -30.97 -53.29
C LEU A 873 -3.49 -30.59 -54.69
N LYS A 874 -2.94 -29.51 -55.26
CA LYS A 874 -3.27 -29.08 -56.64
C LYS A 874 -2.94 -30.15 -57.68
N GLU A 875 -1.81 -30.85 -57.47
CA GLU A 875 -1.39 -31.98 -58.28
C GLU A 875 -1.22 -33.19 -57.36
N PRO A 876 -1.89 -34.33 -57.63
CA PRO A 876 -1.75 -35.53 -56.82
C PRO A 876 -0.30 -36.01 -56.78
N ARG A 877 0.26 -36.19 -55.58
CA ARG A 877 1.62 -36.68 -55.38
C ARG A 877 1.62 -38.20 -55.48
N VAL A 878 2.41 -38.77 -56.38
CA VAL A 878 2.62 -40.23 -56.45
C VAL A 878 3.83 -40.56 -55.58
N ILE A 879 3.59 -41.22 -54.45
CA ILE A 879 4.65 -41.67 -53.55
C ILE A 879 4.86 -43.18 -53.76
N GLU A 880 6.10 -43.58 -53.97
CA GLU A 880 6.52 -44.97 -54.05
C GLU A 880 7.11 -45.41 -52.70
N GLU A 881 6.42 -46.29 -52.00
CA GLU A 881 6.73 -46.66 -50.62
C GLU A 881 6.71 -48.18 -50.42
N TYR A 882 7.55 -48.69 -49.53
CA TYR A 882 7.45 -50.09 -49.09
C TYR A 882 6.39 -50.18 -47.98
N GLU A 883 5.31 -50.92 -48.23
CA GLU A 883 4.25 -51.20 -47.27
C GLU A 883 4.48 -52.57 -46.61
N VAL A 884 4.23 -52.63 -45.31
CA VAL A 884 4.32 -53.85 -44.49
C VAL A 884 2.92 -54.43 -44.31
N ASP A 885 2.65 -55.58 -44.91
CA ASP A 885 1.42 -56.34 -44.72
C ASP A 885 1.63 -57.43 -43.67
N ILE A 886 0.87 -57.33 -42.58
CA ILE A 886 0.94 -58.27 -41.45
C ILE A 886 -0.18 -59.31 -41.59
N ASN A 887 0.17 -60.59 -41.60
CA ASN A 887 -0.80 -61.69 -41.65
C ASN A 887 -1.45 -61.92 -40.28
N LYS A 888 -2.49 -61.13 -39.97
CA LYS A 888 -3.20 -61.19 -38.66
C LYS A 888 -3.78 -62.57 -38.34
N LYS A 889 -4.11 -63.38 -39.36
CA LYS A 889 -4.64 -64.75 -39.18
C LYS A 889 -3.60 -65.72 -38.61
N VAL A 890 -2.31 -65.46 -38.86
CA VAL A 890 -1.18 -66.25 -38.33
C VAL A 890 -0.64 -65.63 -37.04
N LEU A 891 -0.53 -64.30 -37.01
CA LEU A 891 0.00 -63.55 -35.87
C LEU A 891 -0.83 -63.73 -34.58
N GLY A 892 -2.17 -63.65 -34.68
CA GLY A 892 -3.08 -63.81 -33.54
C GLY A 892 -2.91 -65.16 -32.83
N PRO A 893 -3.01 -66.31 -33.53
CA PRO A 893 -2.79 -67.63 -32.93
C PRO A 893 -1.36 -67.85 -32.40
N LYS A 894 -0.34 -67.29 -33.07
CA LYS A 894 1.09 -67.50 -32.75
C LYS A 894 1.51 -66.76 -31.48
N PHE A 895 1.04 -65.52 -31.28
CA PHE A 895 1.45 -64.67 -30.15
C PHE A 895 0.34 -64.43 -29.10
N LYS A 896 -0.92 -64.81 -29.37
CA LYS A 896 -2.05 -64.74 -28.43
C LYS A 896 -2.19 -63.36 -27.77
N LYS A 897 -2.00 -63.29 -26.44
CA LYS A 897 -2.09 -62.04 -25.66
C LYS A 897 -1.06 -60.99 -26.07
N ASP A 898 0.06 -61.45 -26.63
CA ASP A 898 1.20 -60.63 -27.03
C ASP A 898 1.11 -60.20 -28.50
N ALA A 899 0.12 -60.71 -29.26
CA ALA A 899 -0.06 -60.43 -30.68
C ALA A 899 -0.20 -58.93 -30.96
N LYS A 900 -0.91 -58.20 -30.09
CA LYS A 900 -1.10 -56.76 -30.24
C LYS A 900 0.21 -55.98 -30.11
N ALA A 901 1.06 -56.34 -29.15
CA ALA A 901 2.37 -55.71 -28.96
C ALA A 901 3.33 -56.00 -30.12
N VAL A 902 3.27 -57.21 -30.68
CA VAL A 902 4.05 -57.56 -31.88
C VAL A 902 3.51 -56.84 -33.12
N GLU A 903 2.19 -56.73 -33.28
CA GLU A 903 1.55 -55.97 -34.37
C GLU A 903 1.90 -54.48 -34.29
N GLU A 904 1.78 -53.86 -33.12
CA GLU A 904 2.14 -52.47 -32.86
C GLU A 904 3.64 -52.25 -33.16
N ARG A 905 4.53 -53.13 -32.70
CA ARG A 905 5.96 -53.03 -32.98
C ARG A 905 6.29 -53.17 -34.46
N LEU A 906 5.64 -54.09 -35.18
CA LEU A 906 5.83 -54.27 -36.63
C LEU A 906 5.29 -53.10 -37.44
N ALA A 907 4.23 -52.44 -36.97
CA ALA A 907 3.68 -51.23 -37.57
C ALA A 907 4.49 -49.97 -37.25
N GLU A 908 5.03 -49.87 -36.03
CA GLU A 908 5.91 -48.78 -35.58
C GLU A 908 7.34 -48.91 -36.12
N CYS A 909 7.77 -50.12 -36.51
CA CYS A 909 9.10 -50.28 -37.07
C CYS A 909 9.18 -49.68 -38.46
N SER A 910 10.28 -48.97 -38.64
CA SER A 910 11.02 -48.75 -39.87
C SER A 910 10.60 -47.60 -40.77
N ASN A 911 11.53 -46.64 -40.84
CA ASN A 911 11.68 -45.73 -41.96
C ASN A 911 11.89 -46.50 -43.27
N GLN A 912 11.77 -45.82 -44.40
CA GLN A 912 11.67 -46.48 -45.70
C GLN A 912 12.89 -47.34 -46.09
N LYS A 913 14.08 -47.02 -45.55
CA LYS A 913 15.32 -47.80 -45.77
C LYS A 913 15.29 -49.16 -45.07
N GLU A 914 14.70 -49.21 -43.88
CA GLU A 914 14.63 -50.46 -43.11
C GLU A 914 13.50 -51.36 -43.64
N ARG A 915 12.39 -50.79 -44.16
CA ARG A 915 11.39 -51.57 -44.92
C ARG A 915 11.95 -52.14 -46.22
N GLU A 916 12.78 -51.38 -46.92
CA GLU A 916 13.49 -51.87 -48.10
C GLU A 916 14.41 -53.05 -47.74
N ALA A 917 15.20 -52.93 -46.68
CA ALA A 917 16.05 -54.01 -46.17
C ALA A 917 15.26 -55.25 -45.70
N TRP A 918 14.09 -55.05 -45.07
CA TRP A 918 13.19 -56.13 -44.68
C TRP A 918 12.60 -56.83 -45.91
N SER A 919 12.20 -56.07 -46.95
CA SER A 919 11.74 -56.63 -48.23
C SER A 919 12.82 -57.53 -48.85
N GLU A 920 14.09 -57.12 -48.86
CA GLU A 920 15.19 -57.95 -49.37
C GLU A 920 15.44 -59.20 -48.52
N THR A 921 15.47 -59.04 -47.19
CA THR A 921 15.73 -60.14 -46.25
C THR A 921 14.64 -61.22 -46.31
N LEU A 922 13.37 -60.81 -46.34
CA LEU A 922 12.22 -61.72 -46.40
C LEU A 922 12.10 -62.40 -47.78
N LYS A 923 12.45 -61.71 -48.87
CA LYS A 923 12.51 -62.31 -50.23
C LYS A 923 13.61 -63.37 -50.35
N ASN A 924 14.71 -63.21 -49.63
CA ASN A 924 15.79 -64.20 -49.55
C ASN A 924 15.47 -65.38 -48.62
N GLY A 925 14.26 -65.43 -48.03
CA GLY A 925 13.81 -66.52 -47.16
C GLY A 925 14.39 -66.48 -45.74
N GLN A 926 14.97 -65.36 -45.32
CA GLN A 926 15.52 -65.15 -43.99
C GLN A 926 14.50 -64.42 -43.09
N SER A 927 14.54 -64.70 -41.78
CA SER A 927 13.69 -64.02 -40.79
C SER A 927 14.28 -62.65 -40.45
N ILE A 928 13.40 -61.67 -40.21
CA ILE A 928 13.78 -60.35 -39.69
C ILE A 928 13.75 -60.36 -38.17
N SER A 929 14.70 -59.69 -37.54
CA SER A 929 14.84 -59.68 -36.09
C SER A 929 14.29 -58.38 -35.51
N VAL A 930 13.20 -58.47 -34.74
CA VAL A 930 12.48 -57.31 -34.21
C VAL A 930 12.49 -57.34 -32.68
N LEU A 931 12.96 -56.26 -32.06
CA LEU A 931 12.93 -56.09 -30.61
C LEU A 931 11.55 -55.59 -30.19
N VAL A 932 10.79 -56.41 -29.45
CA VAL A 932 9.49 -56.03 -28.89
C VAL A 932 9.65 -55.76 -27.39
N GLU A 933 9.20 -54.60 -26.94
CA GLU A 933 9.28 -54.20 -25.54
C GLU A 933 8.50 -55.19 -24.65
N GLY A 934 9.15 -55.71 -23.60
CA GLY A 934 8.58 -56.75 -22.73
C GLY A 934 8.71 -58.20 -23.22
N LEU A 935 9.04 -58.44 -24.49
CA LEU A 935 9.18 -59.80 -25.08
C LEU A 935 10.59 -60.11 -25.60
N GLY A 936 11.45 -59.09 -25.72
CA GLY A 936 12.81 -59.24 -26.21
C GLY A 936 12.88 -59.37 -27.74
N LYS A 937 13.97 -59.97 -28.23
CA LYS A 937 14.28 -60.05 -29.67
C LYS A 937 13.55 -61.25 -30.28
N LEU A 938 12.68 -61.00 -31.26
CA LEU A 938 11.85 -62.00 -31.95
C LEU A 938 12.26 -62.13 -33.41
N GLU A 939 12.29 -63.36 -33.90
CA GLU A 939 12.50 -63.66 -35.33
C GLU A 939 11.14 -63.78 -36.04
N ILE A 940 10.92 -62.93 -37.03
CA ILE A 940 9.68 -62.80 -37.80
C ILE A 940 9.97 -63.24 -39.23
N GLY A 941 9.31 -64.31 -39.68
CA GLY A 941 9.46 -64.83 -41.05
C GLY A 941 8.44 -64.23 -42.03
N SER A 942 8.57 -64.62 -43.30
CA SER A 942 7.64 -64.23 -44.38
C SER A 942 6.24 -64.85 -44.24
N ASP A 943 6.05 -65.79 -43.30
CA ASP A 943 4.75 -66.33 -42.88
C ASP A 943 3.90 -65.29 -42.14
N LEU A 944 4.55 -64.32 -41.50
CA LEU A 944 3.92 -63.31 -40.65
C LEU A 944 3.87 -61.92 -41.30
N VAL A 945 4.89 -61.57 -42.08
CA VAL A 945 5.05 -60.22 -42.65
C VAL A 945 5.47 -60.30 -44.11
N THR A 946 4.84 -59.48 -44.95
CA THR A 946 5.23 -59.27 -46.34
C THR A 946 5.54 -57.78 -46.55
N VAL A 947 6.61 -57.45 -47.27
CA VAL A 947 6.98 -56.05 -47.53
C VAL A 947 7.07 -55.82 -49.04
N GLU A 948 6.22 -54.94 -49.57
CA GLU A 948 6.07 -54.71 -51.01
C GLU A 948 6.13 -53.22 -51.35
N LYS A 949 6.77 -52.90 -52.48
CA LYS A 949 6.81 -51.52 -52.99
C LYS A 949 5.50 -51.21 -53.72
N ARG A 950 4.73 -50.25 -53.21
CA ARG A 950 3.44 -49.83 -53.76
C ARG A 950 3.46 -48.36 -54.16
N LYS A 951 2.70 -48.04 -55.20
CA LYS A 951 2.42 -46.66 -55.63
C LYS A 951 1.14 -46.20 -54.95
N ARG A 952 1.25 -45.18 -54.10
CA ARG A 952 0.11 -44.51 -53.49
C ARG A 952 0.00 -43.11 -54.06
N THR A 953 -1.16 -42.79 -54.63
CA THR A 953 -1.48 -41.43 -55.06
C THR A 953 -2.12 -40.71 -53.88
N GLU A 954 -1.43 -39.70 -53.36
CA GLU A 954 -1.96 -38.81 -52.33
C GLU A 954 -2.51 -37.54 -52.99
N SER A 955 -3.83 -37.37 -52.90
CA SER A 955 -4.52 -36.13 -53.31
C SER A 955 -4.70 -35.16 -52.14
N VAL A 956 -4.44 -35.59 -50.91
CA VAL A 956 -4.60 -34.81 -49.69
C VAL A 956 -3.34 -34.96 -48.84
N ARG A 957 -2.75 -33.84 -48.41
CA ARG A 957 -1.66 -33.77 -47.44
C ARG A 957 -2.27 -33.52 -46.06
N GLU A 958 -1.91 -34.36 -45.10
CA GLU A 958 -2.25 -34.15 -43.69
C GLU A 958 -1.02 -33.64 -42.94
N TYR A 959 -1.18 -32.58 -42.15
CA TYR A 959 -0.12 -32.06 -41.30
C TYR A 959 -0.68 -31.42 -40.02
N THR A 960 0.15 -31.35 -38.97
CA THR A 960 -0.15 -30.56 -37.78
C THR A 960 0.43 -29.16 -37.96
N PRO A 961 -0.36 -28.08 -37.88
CA PRO A 961 0.15 -26.75 -38.11
C PRO A 961 1.12 -26.32 -36.99
N ASN A 962 2.09 -25.49 -37.36
CA ASN A 962 2.88 -24.75 -36.39
C ASN A 962 2.10 -23.56 -35.86
N VAL A 963 2.48 -23.06 -34.68
CA VAL A 963 1.82 -21.92 -34.04
C VAL A 963 2.81 -20.82 -33.71
N ILE A 964 2.53 -19.60 -34.19
CA ILE A 964 3.17 -18.38 -33.71
C ILE A 964 2.26 -17.75 -32.67
N GLU A 965 2.78 -17.54 -31.46
CA GLU A 965 2.05 -17.03 -30.31
C GLU A 965 2.57 -15.66 -29.85
N PRO A 966 1.90 -14.57 -30.23
CA PRO A 966 1.98 -13.29 -29.53
C PRO A 966 1.13 -13.28 -28.24
N SER A 967 1.77 -13.25 -27.08
CA SER A 967 1.14 -13.23 -25.76
C SER A 967 1.36 -11.90 -25.03
N PHE A 968 0.29 -11.12 -24.82
CA PHE A 968 0.34 -9.76 -24.26
C PHE A 968 -0.08 -9.72 -22.79
N GLY A 969 0.83 -9.32 -21.91
CA GLY A 969 0.54 -9.04 -20.51
C GLY A 969 -0.03 -7.63 -20.31
N ILE A 970 -1.35 -7.45 -20.47
CA ILE A 970 -1.99 -6.12 -20.47
C ILE A 970 -1.69 -5.31 -19.19
N GLY A 971 -1.61 -5.96 -18.03
CA GLY A 971 -1.25 -5.29 -16.77
C GLY A 971 0.16 -4.70 -16.77
N ARG A 972 1.14 -5.41 -17.34
CA ARG A 972 2.53 -4.94 -17.47
C ARG A 972 2.61 -3.80 -18.47
N ILE A 973 1.96 -3.93 -19.63
CA ILE A 973 1.88 -2.88 -20.65
C ILE A 973 1.29 -1.60 -20.05
N LEU A 974 0.19 -1.71 -19.30
CA LEU A 974 -0.49 -0.57 -18.68
C LEU A 974 0.42 0.15 -17.68
N TYR A 975 1.13 -0.58 -16.82
CA TYR A 975 2.07 0.02 -15.87
C TYR A 975 3.24 0.71 -16.57
N SER A 976 3.90 0.02 -17.51
CA SER A 976 5.02 0.58 -18.28
C SER A 976 4.62 1.83 -19.07
N LEU A 977 3.44 1.81 -19.71
CA LEU A 977 2.89 2.96 -20.42
C LEU A 977 2.71 4.16 -19.47
N MET A 978 2.14 3.96 -18.28
CA MET A 978 1.96 5.05 -17.32
C MET A 978 3.28 5.67 -16.86
N GLU A 979 4.36 4.87 -16.71
CA GLU A 979 5.70 5.42 -16.48
C GLU A 979 6.20 6.24 -17.68
N HIS A 980 6.01 5.75 -18.90
CA HIS A 980 6.52 6.38 -20.13
C HIS A 980 5.84 7.72 -20.42
N VAL A 981 4.55 7.84 -20.13
CA VAL A 981 3.78 9.07 -20.40
C VAL A 981 3.75 10.05 -19.22
N PHE A 982 4.31 9.69 -18.07
CA PHE A 982 4.32 10.55 -16.89
C PHE A 982 5.39 11.64 -16.98
N TRP A 983 5.04 12.85 -16.56
CA TRP A 983 5.95 13.97 -16.35
C TRP A 983 5.33 15.03 -15.43
N THR A 984 6.12 16.03 -15.04
CA THR A 984 5.67 17.17 -14.22
C THR A 984 5.95 18.49 -14.94
N ARG A 985 5.07 19.48 -14.74
CA ARG A 985 5.23 20.80 -15.39
C ARG A 985 6.53 21.47 -14.95
N PRO A 986 7.31 22.08 -15.85
CA PRO A 986 8.55 22.78 -15.50
C PRO A 986 8.35 23.90 -14.47
N GLU A 987 7.22 24.61 -14.57
CA GLU A 987 6.83 25.68 -13.66
C GLU A 987 6.41 25.21 -12.26
N ASP A 988 5.98 23.95 -12.10
CA ASP A 988 5.49 23.42 -10.83
C ASP A 988 5.60 21.88 -10.78
N ALA A 989 6.55 21.38 -9.96
CA ALA A 989 6.82 19.95 -9.80
C ALA A 989 5.63 19.17 -9.19
N ASP A 990 4.69 19.85 -8.52
CA ASP A 990 3.49 19.22 -7.96
C ASP A 990 2.39 19.03 -9.02
N ARG A 991 2.54 19.64 -10.21
CA ARG A 991 1.59 19.49 -11.33
C ARG A 991 2.02 18.36 -12.25
N ALA A 992 1.66 17.15 -11.86
CA ALA A 992 1.87 15.96 -12.67
C ALA A 992 0.89 15.87 -13.86
N VAL A 993 1.35 15.22 -14.92
CA VAL A 993 0.63 15.00 -16.18
C VAL A 993 0.84 13.57 -16.64
N LEU A 994 -0.23 12.90 -17.09
CA LEU A 994 -0.16 11.63 -17.81
C LEU A 994 -0.46 11.85 -19.28
N SER A 995 0.56 11.76 -20.14
CA SER A 995 0.45 12.08 -21.57
C SER A 995 -0.13 10.95 -22.44
N PHE A 996 -1.25 10.36 -22.02
CA PHE A 996 -1.93 9.35 -22.83
C PHE A 996 -2.35 9.91 -24.21
N PRO A 997 -2.14 9.16 -25.31
CA PRO A 997 -2.76 9.47 -26.59
C PRO A 997 -4.28 9.59 -26.48
N PRO A 998 -4.92 10.49 -27.26
CA PRO A 998 -6.38 10.69 -27.19
C PRO A 998 -7.19 9.42 -27.38
N THR A 999 -6.74 8.51 -28.24
CA THR A 999 -7.39 7.23 -28.54
C THR A 999 -7.55 6.34 -27.31
N ILE A 1000 -6.57 6.33 -26.40
CA ILE A 1000 -6.59 5.49 -25.20
C ILE A 1000 -6.92 6.21 -23.89
N ALA A 1001 -6.88 7.55 -23.87
CA ALA A 1001 -7.11 8.32 -22.65
C ALA A 1001 -8.44 7.96 -21.95
N PRO A 1002 -8.49 7.79 -20.61
CA PRO A 1002 -9.68 7.31 -19.89
C PRO A 1002 -10.92 8.20 -20.09
N THR A 1003 -10.71 9.50 -19.99
CA THR A 1003 -11.70 10.55 -20.29
C THR A 1003 -11.12 11.39 -21.41
N LYS A 1004 -11.91 11.67 -22.45
CA LYS A 1004 -11.42 12.37 -23.64
C LYS A 1004 -11.47 13.88 -23.47
N VAL A 1005 -12.50 14.39 -22.80
CA VAL A 1005 -12.68 15.83 -22.63
C VAL A 1005 -13.22 16.20 -21.24
N LEU A 1006 -12.60 17.21 -20.63
CA LEU A 1006 -13.12 17.90 -19.45
C LEU A 1006 -14.03 19.06 -19.91
N LEU A 1007 -15.28 19.12 -19.45
CA LEU A 1007 -16.14 20.29 -19.63
C LEU A 1007 -16.13 21.12 -18.33
N VAL A 1008 -15.69 22.37 -18.41
CA VAL A 1008 -15.44 23.20 -17.22
C VAL A 1008 -16.04 24.61 -17.38
N PRO A 1009 -17.05 25.00 -16.58
CA PRO A 1009 -17.50 26.39 -16.54
C PRO A 1009 -16.46 27.27 -15.82
N LEU A 1010 -16.21 28.50 -16.27
CA LEU A 1010 -15.17 29.37 -15.70
C LEU A 1010 -15.36 29.61 -14.19
N SER A 1011 -16.61 29.72 -13.74
CA SER A 1011 -17.01 29.84 -12.34
C SER A 1011 -18.35 29.15 -12.10
N ASN A 1012 -18.87 29.20 -10.87
CA ASN A 1012 -20.18 28.64 -10.52
C ASN A 1012 -21.36 29.57 -10.86
N ASN A 1013 -21.18 30.48 -11.82
CA ASN A 1013 -22.26 31.34 -12.26
C ASN A 1013 -23.37 30.50 -12.93
N VAL A 1014 -24.60 30.67 -12.44
CA VAL A 1014 -25.79 29.93 -12.91
C VAL A 1014 -26.04 30.16 -14.41
N ALA A 1015 -25.59 31.28 -14.97
CA ALA A 1015 -25.68 31.58 -16.40
C ALA A 1015 -24.99 30.55 -17.31
N PHE A 1016 -23.99 29.81 -16.80
CA PHE A 1016 -23.29 28.78 -17.57
C PHE A 1016 -24.04 27.45 -17.65
N ASN A 1017 -24.95 27.16 -16.71
CA ASN A 1017 -25.61 25.85 -16.59
C ASN A 1017 -26.35 25.41 -17.87
N PRO A 1018 -27.10 26.26 -18.58
CA PRO A 1018 -27.77 25.87 -19.82
C PRO A 1018 -26.77 25.42 -20.91
N LEU A 1019 -25.68 26.16 -21.09
CA LEU A 1019 -24.62 25.83 -22.06
C LEU A 1019 -23.89 24.55 -21.67
N VAL A 1020 -23.52 24.38 -20.39
CA VAL A 1020 -22.89 23.15 -19.88
C VAL A 1020 -23.75 21.92 -20.20
N ASN A 1021 -25.05 21.99 -19.91
CA ASN A 1021 -25.98 20.89 -20.15
C ASN A 1021 -26.16 20.59 -21.65
N SER A 1022 -26.28 21.64 -22.47
CA SER A 1022 -26.40 21.53 -23.93
C SER A 1022 -25.16 20.88 -24.55
N ILE A 1023 -23.97 21.40 -24.24
CA ILE A 1023 -22.69 20.90 -24.75
C ILE A 1023 -22.42 19.48 -24.24
N SER A 1024 -22.65 19.19 -22.95
CA SER A 1024 -22.54 17.83 -22.41
C SER A 1024 -23.48 16.85 -23.12
N SER A 1025 -24.69 17.28 -23.48
CA SER A 1025 -25.59 16.45 -24.28
C SER A 1025 -25.09 16.22 -25.72
N LYS A 1026 -24.50 17.24 -26.36
CA LYS A 1026 -23.92 17.11 -27.70
C LYS A 1026 -22.72 16.15 -27.68
N ILE A 1027 -21.81 16.30 -26.73
CA ILE A 1027 -20.64 15.42 -26.56
C ILE A 1027 -21.06 13.96 -26.34
N ARG A 1028 -22.07 13.71 -25.50
CA ARG A 1028 -22.62 12.36 -25.29
C ARG A 1028 -23.20 11.75 -26.56
N LYS A 1029 -23.90 12.54 -27.39
CA LYS A 1029 -24.43 12.08 -28.69
C LYS A 1029 -23.32 11.71 -29.69
N LEU A 1030 -22.14 12.32 -29.56
CA LEU A 1030 -20.96 11.97 -30.36
C LEU A 1030 -20.24 10.71 -29.86
N GLY A 1031 -20.66 10.11 -28.74
CA GLY A 1031 -20.00 8.93 -28.16
C GLY A 1031 -18.67 9.25 -27.47
N ILE A 1032 -18.38 10.52 -27.19
CA ILE A 1032 -17.11 10.95 -26.60
C ILE A 1032 -17.21 10.92 -25.07
N SER A 1033 -16.32 10.15 -24.42
CA SER A 1033 -16.23 10.13 -22.95
C SER A 1033 -15.83 11.49 -22.41
N SER A 1034 -16.66 12.05 -21.53
CA SER A 1034 -16.48 13.39 -20.98
C SER A 1034 -16.81 13.47 -19.50
N ARG A 1035 -16.19 14.44 -18.82
CA ARG A 1035 -16.43 14.74 -17.40
C ARG A 1035 -16.74 16.21 -17.23
N VAL A 1036 -17.77 16.54 -16.45
CA VAL A 1036 -18.06 17.91 -16.05
C VAL A 1036 -17.43 18.19 -14.68
N ASP A 1037 -16.64 19.26 -14.56
CA ASP A 1037 -16.12 19.74 -13.26
C ASP A 1037 -16.65 21.16 -12.96
N SER A 1038 -17.77 21.21 -12.25
CA SER A 1038 -18.38 22.42 -11.70
C SER A 1038 -18.04 22.61 -10.20
N SER A 1039 -16.93 22.03 -9.73
CA SER A 1039 -16.50 22.25 -8.34
C SER A 1039 -16.10 23.71 -8.11
N GLY A 1040 -16.23 24.20 -6.87
CA GLY A 1040 -15.82 25.56 -6.49
C GLY A 1040 -14.31 25.82 -6.53
N ALA A 1041 -13.52 24.94 -7.12
CA ALA A 1041 -12.08 25.11 -7.31
C ALA A 1041 -11.78 26.06 -8.48
N THR A 1042 -10.63 26.73 -8.43
CA THR A 1042 -10.16 27.56 -9.54
C THR A 1042 -10.03 26.73 -10.83
N ILE A 1043 -10.21 27.38 -11.99
CA ILE A 1043 -10.10 26.71 -13.29
C ILE A 1043 -8.75 25.99 -13.46
N GLY A 1044 -7.65 26.62 -13.02
CA GLY A 1044 -6.32 26.00 -13.06
C GLY A 1044 -6.22 24.72 -12.23
N LYS A 1045 -6.87 24.67 -11.05
CA LYS A 1045 -6.92 23.47 -10.21
C LYS A 1045 -7.77 22.36 -10.83
N ARG A 1046 -8.85 22.72 -11.51
CA ARG A 1046 -9.70 21.78 -12.28
C ARG A 1046 -8.95 21.20 -13.47
N TYR A 1047 -8.19 22.02 -14.20
CA TYR A 1047 -7.27 21.55 -15.24
C TYR A 1047 -6.20 20.62 -14.67
N SER A 1048 -5.50 21.03 -13.62
CA SER A 1048 -4.44 20.21 -13.00
C SER A 1048 -4.94 18.82 -12.59
N ARG A 1049 -6.12 18.73 -11.97
CA ARG A 1049 -6.72 17.43 -11.59
C ARG A 1049 -6.98 16.51 -12.76
N ASN A 1050 -7.32 17.06 -13.94
CA ASN A 1050 -7.63 16.28 -15.13
C ASN A 1050 -6.38 15.99 -15.98
N ASP A 1051 -5.39 16.88 -15.96
CA ASP A 1051 -4.05 16.62 -16.50
C ASP A 1051 -3.43 15.39 -15.78
N GLU A 1052 -3.59 15.29 -14.46
CA GLU A 1052 -3.18 14.12 -13.66
C GLU A 1052 -3.97 12.83 -13.98
N LEU A 1053 -5.18 12.95 -14.51
CA LEU A 1053 -5.98 11.81 -15.01
C LEU A 1053 -5.65 11.48 -16.48
N GLY A 1054 -4.78 12.27 -17.10
CA GLY A 1054 -4.41 12.18 -18.50
C GLY A 1054 -5.53 12.53 -19.47
N THR A 1055 -6.48 13.37 -19.06
CA THR A 1055 -7.54 13.88 -19.96
C THR A 1055 -6.91 14.81 -21.01
N PRO A 1056 -6.97 14.49 -22.31
CA PRO A 1056 -6.19 15.19 -23.33
C PRO A 1056 -6.75 16.57 -23.67
N PHE A 1057 -8.08 16.76 -23.55
CA PHE A 1057 -8.73 18.01 -23.91
C PHE A 1057 -9.59 18.60 -22.81
N GLY A 1058 -9.75 19.92 -22.81
CA GLY A 1058 -10.66 20.64 -21.93
C GLY A 1058 -11.46 21.70 -22.68
N ILE A 1059 -12.75 21.79 -22.42
CA ILE A 1059 -13.64 22.82 -22.95
C ILE A 1059 -14.00 23.79 -21.83
N THR A 1060 -13.57 25.05 -21.96
CA THR A 1060 -13.99 26.13 -21.06
C THR A 1060 -15.28 26.79 -21.57
N ILE A 1061 -16.26 26.94 -20.68
CA ILE A 1061 -17.42 27.82 -20.90
C ILE A 1061 -17.23 29.07 -20.04
N ASP A 1062 -17.20 30.24 -20.67
CA ASP A 1062 -16.94 31.51 -19.98
C ASP A 1062 -18.02 32.56 -20.25
N PHE A 1063 -17.80 33.79 -19.77
CA PHE A 1063 -18.76 34.89 -19.95
C PHE A 1063 -18.95 35.27 -21.42
N GLN A 1064 -17.91 35.11 -22.25
CA GLN A 1064 -18.03 35.33 -23.68
C GLN A 1064 -18.88 34.23 -24.32
N SER A 1065 -18.79 32.98 -23.87
CA SER A 1065 -19.66 31.89 -24.34
C SER A 1065 -21.16 32.18 -24.19
N VAL A 1066 -21.55 32.91 -23.15
CA VAL A 1066 -22.95 33.32 -22.93
C VAL A 1066 -23.38 34.41 -23.91
N LYS A 1067 -22.43 35.23 -24.41
CA LYS A 1067 -22.70 36.34 -25.33
C LYS A 1067 -22.72 35.89 -26.80
N ASP A 1068 -21.81 35.02 -27.21
CA ASP A 1068 -21.57 34.71 -28.63
C ASP A 1068 -21.63 33.21 -29.00
N ASP A 1069 -22.01 32.33 -28.06
CA ASP A 1069 -22.08 30.86 -28.24
C ASP A 1069 -20.76 30.23 -28.75
N THR A 1070 -19.63 30.84 -28.41
CA THR A 1070 -18.29 30.29 -28.66
C THR A 1070 -17.70 29.64 -27.42
N ILE A 1071 -16.87 28.62 -27.59
CA ILE A 1071 -16.21 27.90 -26.50
C ILE A 1071 -14.72 27.74 -26.77
N THR A 1072 -13.94 27.60 -25.69
CA THR A 1072 -12.50 27.43 -25.77
C THR A 1072 -12.12 25.97 -25.60
N LEU A 1073 -11.36 25.41 -26.54
CA LEU A 1073 -10.74 24.09 -26.46
C LEU A 1073 -9.27 24.23 -26.05
N ARG A 1074 -8.90 23.54 -24.97
CA ARG A 1074 -7.55 23.44 -24.41
C ARG A 1074 -7.00 22.05 -24.66
N GLU A 1075 -5.73 21.96 -25.05
CA GLU A 1075 -4.97 20.70 -25.08
C GLU A 1075 -4.08 20.56 -23.85
N ARG A 1076 -3.96 19.32 -23.33
CA ARG A 1076 -3.29 18.99 -22.08
C ARG A 1076 -1.81 19.36 -22.13
N ASP A 1077 -1.02 18.79 -23.02
CA ASP A 1077 0.45 18.81 -22.96
C ASP A 1077 1.03 20.21 -23.21
N THR A 1078 0.57 20.93 -24.23
CA THR A 1078 1.01 22.28 -24.57
C THR A 1078 0.29 23.36 -23.76
N THR A 1079 -0.86 23.06 -23.17
CA THR A 1079 -1.77 24.01 -22.51
C THR A 1079 -2.34 25.11 -23.40
N LYS A 1080 -2.03 25.07 -24.71
CA LYS A 1080 -2.53 26.02 -25.70
C LYS A 1080 -4.04 25.89 -25.84
N GLN A 1081 -4.65 27.00 -26.25
CA GLN A 1081 -6.10 27.12 -26.33
C GLN A 1081 -6.49 27.70 -27.69
N VAL A 1082 -7.58 27.18 -28.25
CA VAL A 1082 -8.24 27.71 -29.45
C VAL A 1082 -9.70 27.99 -29.13
N ARG A 1083 -10.32 28.92 -29.86
CA ARG A 1083 -11.73 29.29 -29.65
C ARG A 1083 -12.51 29.16 -30.95
N GLY A 1084 -13.75 28.71 -30.88
CA GLY A 1084 -14.63 28.60 -32.04
C GLY A 1084 -16.08 28.44 -31.63
N SER A 1085 -16.98 28.32 -32.59
CA SER A 1085 -18.38 27.96 -32.29
C SER A 1085 -18.45 26.57 -31.66
N VAL A 1086 -19.53 26.29 -30.93
CA VAL A 1086 -19.74 24.97 -30.31
C VAL A 1086 -19.61 23.82 -31.32
N ASP A 1087 -20.21 23.96 -32.50
CA ASP A 1087 -20.23 22.86 -33.49
C ASP A 1087 -18.86 22.65 -34.16
N GLU A 1088 -18.12 23.73 -34.47
CA GLU A 1088 -16.75 23.62 -34.99
C GLU A 1088 -15.82 22.95 -33.98
N VAL A 1089 -15.84 23.39 -32.72
CA VAL A 1089 -15.00 22.83 -31.67
C VAL A 1089 -15.31 21.36 -31.44
N LEU A 1090 -16.58 20.97 -31.46
CA LEU A 1090 -16.96 19.56 -31.31
C LEU A 1090 -16.57 18.68 -32.51
N ALA A 1091 -16.57 19.24 -33.74
CA ALA A 1091 -16.09 18.54 -34.92
C ALA A 1091 -14.58 18.25 -34.83
N HIS A 1092 -13.77 19.26 -34.46
CA HIS A 1092 -12.33 19.09 -34.24
C HIS A 1092 -12.03 18.16 -33.06
N LEU A 1093 -12.76 18.28 -31.95
CA LEU A 1093 -12.63 17.37 -30.82
C LEU A 1093 -12.85 15.92 -31.25
N LYS A 1094 -13.88 15.64 -32.05
CA LYS A 1094 -14.14 14.29 -32.56
C LYS A 1094 -12.98 13.78 -33.41
N ALA A 1095 -12.50 14.58 -34.37
CA ALA A 1095 -11.38 14.22 -35.23
C ALA A 1095 -10.10 13.93 -34.43
N LEU A 1096 -9.81 14.74 -33.40
CA LEU A 1096 -8.68 14.54 -32.49
C LEU A 1096 -8.79 13.24 -31.67
N VAL A 1097 -9.98 12.94 -31.15
CA VAL A 1097 -10.23 11.73 -30.35
C VAL A 1097 -10.16 10.46 -31.19
N GLU A 1098 -10.61 10.52 -32.44
CA GLU A 1098 -10.54 9.42 -33.41
C GLU A 1098 -9.15 9.27 -34.05
N GLY A 1099 -8.26 10.25 -33.87
CA GLY A 1099 -6.91 10.25 -34.43
C GLY A 1099 -6.85 10.63 -35.91
N HIS A 1100 -7.89 11.28 -36.43
CA HIS A 1100 -7.96 11.81 -37.81
C HIS A 1100 -7.30 13.19 -37.96
N GLU A 1101 -7.04 13.87 -36.85
CA GLU A 1101 -6.45 15.21 -36.79
C GLU A 1101 -5.44 15.28 -35.65
N THR A 1102 -4.36 16.05 -35.83
CA THR A 1102 -3.39 16.36 -34.77
C THR A 1102 -3.69 17.72 -34.12
N TRP A 1103 -3.14 17.96 -32.93
CA TRP A 1103 -3.32 19.25 -32.26
C TRP A 1103 -2.71 20.41 -33.05
N GLU A 1104 -1.57 20.18 -33.71
CA GLU A 1104 -0.92 21.14 -34.58
C GLU A 1104 -1.81 21.57 -35.75
N GLU A 1105 -2.54 20.63 -36.35
CA GLU A 1105 -3.50 20.93 -37.40
C GLU A 1105 -4.67 21.77 -36.87
N THR A 1106 -5.19 21.45 -35.68
CA THR A 1106 -6.28 22.22 -35.06
C THR A 1106 -5.86 23.67 -34.77
N LEU A 1107 -4.61 23.91 -34.36
CA LEU A 1107 -4.06 25.26 -34.16
C LEU A 1107 -4.04 26.10 -35.43
N THR A 1108 -4.05 25.48 -36.62
CA THR A 1108 -4.13 26.20 -37.91
C THR A 1108 -5.56 26.45 -38.37
N LYS A 1109 -6.54 25.69 -37.86
CA LYS A 1109 -7.95 25.73 -38.29
C LYS A 1109 -8.83 26.58 -37.38
N LEU A 1110 -8.50 26.70 -36.10
CA LEU A 1110 -9.21 27.52 -35.12
C LEU A 1110 -8.33 28.66 -34.58
N PRO A 1111 -8.89 29.85 -34.33
CA PRO A 1111 -8.14 30.98 -33.80
C PRO A 1111 -7.59 30.69 -32.39
N ILE A 1112 -6.31 31.01 -32.18
CA ILE A 1112 -5.63 30.85 -30.90
C ILE A 1112 -6.21 31.83 -29.88
N PHE A 1113 -6.54 31.33 -28.69
CA PHE A 1113 -7.09 32.11 -27.60
C PHE A 1113 -5.99 32.56 -26.62
N THR A 1114 -5.77 33.86 -26.49
CA THR A 1114 -4.75 34.46 -25.61
C THR A 1114 -5.30 35.19 -24.39
N GLY A 1115 -6.61 35.44 -24.32
CA GLY A 1115 -7.28 36.12 -23.21
C GLY A 1115 -8.72 36.54 -23.56
N GLN A 1116 -9.47 37.02 -22.56
CA GLN A 1116 -10.82 37.57 -22.76
C GLN A 1116 -10.75 39.07 -23.04
N ASP A 1117 -11.46 39.55 -24.05
CA ASP A 1117 -11.79 40.97 -24.20
C ASP A 1117 -12.91 41.32 -23.21
N VAL A 1118 -12.52 41.75 -22.02
CA VAL A 1118 -13.46 42.30 -21.04
C VAL A 1118 -13.47 43.82 -21.24
N GLU A 1119 -14.39 44.33 -22.07
CA GLU A 1119 -14.83 45.72 -21.90
C GLU A 1119 -15.52 45.82 -20.53
N GLU A 1120 -15.02 46.74 -19.70
CA GLU A 1120 -15.36 46.97 -18.28
C GLU A 1120 -16.86 47.02 -17.95
#